data_AF-A0A949IC82-F1
#
_entry.id   AF-A0A949IC82-F1
#
_cell.length_a   1.000
_cell.length_b   1.000
_cell.length_c   1.000
_cell.angle_alpha   90.00
_cell.angle_beta   90.00
_cell.angle_gamma   90.00
#
_symmetry.space_group_name_H-M   'P 1'
#
loop_
_entity.id
_entity.type
_entity.pdbx_description
1 polymer ?
#
loop_
_entity_poly.entity_id
_entity_poly.type
_entity_poly.pdbx_seq_one_letter_code
_entity_poly.pdbx_strand_id
1 'polypeptide(L)'
;MDRHRAPVSQQKPRRGAWLRYIILAVAVVILAPVAVVAVFIARFNPNAYAPQIIAAVQQATGRTLSINGRIRLELSFTPTLAASGLSLSNPDGFADSSLLTLDQAQAQIALMPLLRHQVDVLNLRLAGLKLYLERNQAGEADWNFGGGAPQPSGSSAPAPAASTPSTYKFALESVELDNGQITLRPQGLGQPNVIQLTRLTGQAASLTAPLHLSGSAAIGTAPLTLQGVVGPVSRLTGTGSTPWPVDLSFGFAGASAVLQGQITRPQSARGYNLTLSTTIPALEEVGAALPPNWLGGLQLPALHNVTANATIKDEGSPLPAISNVSITAGESGLASLYPGLTLTAFNAQLSSLGGSATISAKGTLGQLPFVIQANTTAPDAFIPLAMLPAGAPPASSFSESVNASLGNASASLTGGIATPRNLTGAALALTLNIPDLSALSAAAGQPLPAWKNIIVKTTLTDPGGQGLTQAIGLDSLTATMDNASFGGDASLAFHPAPKLEIDLSIAQANLDALRAAMPAPQAAPAIMAQTPPASVAPNIALPLNFLRQASADVLLKADSLTYDGATYKALQGHAVLNNSLLTVNPLTGQSPGGAISASGSIDASEDPAAETLKLNAPALALGPFLHGFGLPAMAQGTIQAQVNASARGNTLPDMLATVTGQLGLASVNGVVDGSVLGRMFGGALQSAGLPASLVSSPGPVSLRCAALRLDSTNGSGTIKALTIDSSRLLMQGGGTVNFADETLGLVLKPRLRVGGTNLTVPVQVGGTFLAPNYSLAPQSTVAAAATAASGLASSPLQQALGGNTLLGQAVGALTGTGNADACPAALNLARMGQPGPMPSTPANSPAPATSTSQPQQTGPRSLLNGLLGQ
;
A
#
# COMPACT_ATOMS: atom_id res chain seq x y z
N MET A 1 4.78 -113.72 -72.60
CA MET A 1 4.87 -112.78 -73.74
C MET A 1 5.98 -111.80 -73.39
N ASP A 2 7.24 -112.23 -73.56
CA ASP A 2 8.10 -112.07 -74.76
C ASP A 2 8.70 -110.65 -74.79
N ARG A 3 10.01 -110.37 -74.82
CA ARG A 3 11.25 -111.14 -75.06
C ARG A 3 12.51 -110.32 -74.64
N HIS A 4 13.58 -111.05 -74.24
CA HIS A 4 15.04 -110.82 -74.43
C HIS A 4 15.79 -109.69 -73.65
N ARG A 5 16.65 -110.01 -72.66
CA ARG A 5 18.10 -110.42 -72.67
C ARG A 5 19.05 -109.32 -73.26
N ALA A 6 19.77 -108.51 -72.46
CA ALA A 6 21.12 -108.69 -71.81
C ALA A 6 22.30 -108.07 -72.66
N PRO A 7 23.54 -107.80 -72.15
CA PRO A 7 23.99 -107.13 -70.90
C PRO A 7 25.31 -106.25 -71.03
N VAL A 8 25.81 -105.71 -69.89
CA VAL A 8 27.22 -105.31 -69.52
C VAL A 8 27.98 -104.16 -70.25
N SER A 9 28.42 -103.12 -69.51
CA SER A 9 29.86 -102.90 -69.17
C SER A 9 30.12 -101.61 -68.36
N GLN A 10 30.99 -101.73 -67.37
CA GLN A 10 31.49 -100.65 -66.51
C GLN A 10 32.51 -99.78 -67.26
N GLN A 11 32.49 -98.46 -67.04
CA GLN A 11 33.71 -97.64 -67.08
C GLN A 11 33.59 -96.39 -66.21
N LYS A 12 34.43 -96.35 -65.17
CA LYS A 12 34.73 -95.20 -64.29
C LYS A 12 35.72 -94.28 -65.02
N PRO A 13 35.51 -92.96 -65.04
CA PRO A 13 36.65 -92.06 -65.06
C PRO A 13 36.55 -90.89 -64.04
N ARG A 14 37.60 -90.80 -63.22
CA ARG A 14 38.33 -89.57 -62.82
C ARG A 14 37.52 -88.35 -62.35
N ARG A 15 36.89 -88.46 -61.18
CA ARG A 15 36.61 -87.32 -60.28
C ARG A 15 37.88 -86.94 -59.52
N GLY A 16 38.63 -85.94 -59.98
CA GLY A 16 39.87 -85.54 -59.27
C GLY A 16 40.47 -84.18 -59.62
N ALA A 17 40.15 -83.59 -60.78
CA ALA A 17 40.64 -82.26 -61.16
C ALA A 17 39.58 -81.17 -60.98
N TRP A 18 38.34 -81.38 -61.44
CA TRP A 18 37.27 -80.36 -61.37
C TRP A 18 36.81 -80.00 -59.95
N LEU A 19 36.81 -80.95 -59.01
CA LEU A 19 36.46 -80.66 -57.61
C LEU A 19 37.51 -79.73 -56.95
N ARG A 20 38.79 -79.82 -57.36
CA ARG A 20 39.85 -78.91 -56.89
C ARG A 20 39.68 -77.51 -57.46
N TYR A 21 39.28 -77.38 -58.73
CA TYR A 21 38.96 -76.08 -59.33
C TYR A 21 37.66 -75.47 -58.80
N ILE A 22 36.64 -76.27 -58.44
CA ILE A 22 35.42 -75.78 -57.79
C ILE A 22 35.72 -75.37 -56.35
N ILE A 23 36.47 -76.17 -55.58
CA ILE A 23 36.88 -75.79 -54.21
C ILE A 23 37.78 -74.54 -54.26
N LEU A 24 38.67 -74.43 -55.24
CA LEU A 24 39.55 -73.27 -55.40
C LEU A 24 38.80 -72.05 -55.94
N ALA A 25 37.81 -72.22 -56.82
CA ALA A 25 36.92 -71.14 -57.26
C ALA A 25 35.98 -70.68 -56.14
N VAL A 26 35.43 -71.59 -55.34
CA VAL A 26 34.63 -71.27 -54.15
C VAL A 26 35.50 -70.63 -53.07
N ALA A 27 36.71 -71.15 -52.85
CA ALA A 27 37.68 -70.55 -51.93
C ALA A 27 38.11 -69.17 -52.41
N VAL A 28 38.32 -68.94 -53.71
CA VAL A 28 38.60 -67.60 -54.27
C VAL A 28 37.37 -66.69 -54.19
N VAL A 29 36.17 -67.19 -54.44
CA VAL A 29 34.92 -66.40 -54.32
C VAL A 29 34.62 -66.03 -52.85
N ILE A 30 35.07 -66.82 -51.88
CA ILE A 30 34.92 -66.53 -50.45
C ILE A 30 36.12 -65.72 -49.90
N LEU A 31 37.35 -66.09 -50.26
CA LEU A 31 38.59 -65.44 -49.79
C LEU A 31 38.88 -64.15 -50.53
N ALA A 32 38.48 -63.95 -51.78
CA ALA A 32 38.69 -62.69 -52.49
C ALA A 32 37.95 -61.53 -51.83
N PRO A 33 36.65 -61.61 -51.46
CA PRO A 33 36.01 -60.55 -50.70
C PRO A 33 36.65 -60.36 -49.31
N VAL A 34 37.06 -61.44 -48.62
CA VAL A 34 37.77 -61.35 -47.34
C VAL A 34 39.14 -60.67 -47.50
N ALA A 35 39.88 -60.96 -48.56
CA ALA A 35 41.18 -60.37 -48.87
C ALA A 35 41.04 -58.91 -49.34
N VAL A 36 40.01 -58.59 -50.13
CA VAL A 36 39.68 -57.21 -50.53
C VAL A 36 39.29 -56.38 -49.30
N VAL A 37 38.49 -56.93 -48.40
CA VAL A 37 38.14 -56.29 -47.12
C VAL A 37 39.38 -56.16 -46.23
N ALA A 38 40.24 -57.17 -46.12
CA ALA A 38 41.48 -57.11 -45.35
C ALA A 38 42.48 -56.08 -45.91
N VAL A 39 42.61 -55.98 -47.23
CA VAL A 39 43.44 -54.97 -47.92
C VAL A 39 42.84 -53.57 -47.75
N PHE A 40 41.52 -53.43 -47.87
CA PHE A 40 40.82 -52.18 -47.61
C PHE A 40 41.05 -51.72 -46.18
N ILE A 41 40.91 -52.60 -45.18
CA ILE A 41 41.16 -52.30 -43.76
C ILE A 41 42.61 -51.91 -43.53
N ALA A 42 43.58 -52.62 -44.12
CA ALA A 42 45.00 -52.30 -43.97
C ALA A 42 45.38 -50.94 -44.58
N ARG A 43 44.57 -50.44 -45.53
CA ARG A 43 44.81 -49.17 -46.24
C ARG A 43 43.91 -48.02 -45.76
N PHE A 44 42.80 -48.31 -45.08
CA PHE A 44 41.81 -47.32 -44.66
C PHE A 44 42.23 -46.68 -43.35
N ASN A 45 42.74 -45.44 -43.42
CA ASN A 45 43.05 -44.64 -42.23
C ASN A 45 41.91 -43.64 -41.96
N PRO A 46 41.05 -43.87 -40.96
CA PRO A 46 39.95 -42.95 -40.64
C PRO A 46 40.43 -41.55 -40.24
N ASN A 47 41.66 -41.40 -39.73
CA ASN A 47 42.20 -40.09 -39.34
C ASN A 47 42.59 -39.23 -40.55
N ALA A 48 42.74 -39.80 -41.75
CA ALA A 48 42.99 -39.04 -42.97
C ALA A 48 41.79 -38.15 -43.38
N TYR A 49 40.59 -38.48 -42.88
CA TYR A 49 39.36 -37.75 -43.16
C TYR A 49 39.07 -36.63 -42.13
N ALA A 50 39.80 -36.57 -41.01
CA ALA A 50 39.60 -35.55 -39.98
C ALA A 50 39.63 -34.11 -40.54
N PRO A 51 40.58 -33.71 -41.41
CA PRO A 51 40.60 -32.35 -41.98
C PRO A 51 39.37 -32.04 -42.84
N GLN A 52 38.82 -33.04 -43.55
CA GLN A 52 37.63 -32.88 -44.38
C GLN A 52 36.37 -32.70 -43.52
N ILE A 53 36.28 -33.43 -42.40
CA ILE A 53 35.19 -33.30 -41.43
C ILE A 53 35.25 -31.91 -40.77
N ILE A 54 36.44 -31.47 -40.35
CA ILE A 54 36.64 -30.14 -39.75
C ILE A 54 36.24 -29.04 -40.74
N ALA A 55 36.70 -29.11 -41.99
CA ALA A 55 36.35 -28.15 -43.03
C ALA A 55 34.85 -28.15 -43.35
N ALA A 56 34.21 -29.32 -43.43
CA ALA A 56 32.78 -29.44 -43.68
C ALA A 56 31.95 -28.84 -42.54
N VAL A 57 32.32 -29.09 -41.29
CA VAL A 57 31.65 -28.49 -40.12
C VAL A 57 31.86 -26.98 -40.10
N GLN A 58 33.06 -26.50 -40.43
CA GLN A 58 33.33 -25.06 -40.53
C GLN A 58 32.52 -24.38 -41.64
N GLN A 59 32.36 -25.03 -42.79
CA GLN A 59 31.51 -24.50 -43.88
C GLN A 59 30.02 -24.50 -43.51
N ALA A 60 29.55 -25.53 -42.80
CA ALA A 60 28.13 -25.68 -42.45
C ALA A 60 27.72 -24.80 -41.25
N THR A 61 28.59 -24.62 -40.27
CA THR A 61 28.28 -23.95 -38.99
C THR A 61 28.96 -22.60 -38.82
N GLY A 62 29.97 -22.29 -39.65
CA GLY A 62 30.85 -21.14 -39.46
C GLY A 62 31.81 -21.28 -38.28
N ARG A 63 31.89 -22.45 -37.63
CA ARG A 63 32.63 -22.68 -36.37
C ARG A 63 33.72 -23.73 -36.54
N THR A 64 34.80 -23.63 -35.76
CA THR A 64 35.93 -24.55 -35.88
C THR A 64 35.71 -25.78 -35.00
N LEU A 65 35.68 -26.96 -35.63
CA LEU A 65 35.69 -28.25 -34.94
C LEU A 65 37.12 -28.66 -34.61
N SER A 66 37.40 -28.98 -33.35
CA SER A 66 38.63 -29.60 -32.87
C SER A 66 38.39 -31.06 -32.49
N ILE A 67 39.23 -31.97 -32.97
CA ILE A 67 39.18 -33.39 -32.64
C ILE A 67 40.48 -33.73 -31.87
N ASN A 68 40.39 -33.75 -30.54
CA ASN A 68 41.56 -33.92 -29.68
C ASN A 68 41.97 -35.40 -29.50
N GLY A 69 41.07 -36.34 -29.82
CA GLY A 69 41.33 -37.78 -29.84
C GLY A 69 41.54 -38.36 -31.25
N ARG A 70 41.76 -39.68 -31.33
CA ARG A 70 41.88 -40.40 -32.61
C ARG A 70 40.53 -40.96 -33.05
N ILE A 71 40.24 -40.92 -34.35
CA ILE A 71 39.10 -41.61 -34.95
C ILE A 71 39.48 -43.08 -35.13
N ARG A 72 38.65 -43.99 -34.62
CA ARG A 72 38.83 -45.46 -34.71
C ARG A 72 37.70 -46.07 -35.51
N LEU A 73 38.03 -47.12 -36.27
CA LEU A 73 37.06 -47.98 -36.93
C LEU A 73 36.96 -49.29 -36.13
N GLU A 74 35.79 -49.57 -35.59
CA GLU A 74 35.47 -50.83 -34.92
C GLU A 74 34.75 -51.74 -35.91
N LEU A 75 35.32 -52.94 -36.11
CA LEU A 75 34.88 -53.89 -37.11
C LEU A 75 33.76 -54.77 -36.55
N SER A 76 32.60 -54.72 -37.20
CA SER A 76 31.48 -55.62 -36.96
C SER A 76 30.67 -55.81 -38.26
N PHE A 77 29.57 -56.58 -38.23
CA PHE A 77 28.63 -56.65 -39.37
C PHE A 77 28.00 -55.28 -39.72
N THR A 78 28.05 -54.32 -38.78
CA THR A 78 27.78 -52.89 -38.97
C THR A 78 29.01 -52.09 -38.49
N PRO A 79 29.91 -51.66 -39.40
CA PRO A 79 31.13 -50.96 -39.02
C PRO A 79 30.81 -49.69 -38.23
N THR A 80 31.55 -49.46 -37.14
CA THR A 80 31.33 -48.32 -36.24
C THR A 80 32.53 -47.37 -36.27
N LEU A 81 32.30 -46.09 -36.53
CA LEU A 81 33.31 -45.04 -36.39
C LEU A 81 33.19 -44.40 -35.01
N ALA A 82 34.25 -44.47 -34.22
CA ALA A 82 34.32 -43.86 -32.90
C ALA A 82 35.32 -42.69 -32.89
N ALA A 83 34.89 -41.51 -32.45
CA ALA A 83 35.72 -40.33 -32.24
C ALA A 83 35.62 -39.86 -30.78
N SER A 84 36.71 -39.34 -30.22
CA SER A 84 36.75 -38.87 -28.84
C SER A 84 37.33 -37.47 -28.72
N GLY A 85 36.90 -36.72 -27.70
CA GLY A 85 37.40 -35.38 -27.40
C GLY A 85 37.08 -34.36 -28.50
N LEU A 86 35.81 -34.31 -28.91
CA LEU A 86 35.31 -33.38 -29.91
C LEU A 86 34.96 -32.04 -29.22
N SER A 87 35.35 -30.92 -29.83
CA SER A 87 34.97 -29.58 -29.36
C SER A 87 34.64 -28.66 -30.51
N LEU A 88 33.54 -27.92 -30.42
CA LEU A 88 33.13 -26.88 -31.37
C LEU A 88 33.36 -25.51 -30.73
N SER A 89 34.15 -24.66 -31.38
CA SER A 89 34.52 -23.35 -30.83
C SER A 89 33.34 -22.39 -30.74
N ASN A 90 33.37 -21.48 -29.76
CA ASN A 90 32.55 -20.27 -29.75
C ASN A 90 33.28 -19.12 -30.50
N PRO A 91 32.59 -18.10 -31.04
CA PRO A 91 33.26 -16.92 -31.57
C PRO A 91 33.73 -16.01 -30.43
N ASP A 92 34.52 -14.99 -30.76
CA ASP A 92 34.99 -14.02 -29.77
C ASP A 92 33.83 -13.22 -29.15
N GLY A 93 33.97 -12.83 -27.87
CA GLY A 93 32.94 -12.06 -27.13
C GLY A 93 32.00 -12.90 -26.26
N PHE A 94 32.26 -14.20 -26.17
CA PHE A 94 31.55 -15.17 -25.35
C PHE A 94 32.45 -15.65 -24.20
N ALA A 95 31.87 -16.01 -23.04
CA ALA A 95 32.62 -16.36 -21.84
C ALA A 95 33.27 -17.74 -21.92
N ASP A 96 32.61 -18.69 -22.59
CA ASP A 96 33.16 -20.01 -22.87
C ASP A 96 33.75 -20.07 -24.28
N SER A 97 34.99 -20.56 -24.40
CA SER A 97 35.71 -20.68 -25.69
C SER A 97 35.14 -21.77 -26.62
N SER A 98 34.32 -22.66 -26.08
CA SER A 98 33.70 -23.78 -26.80
C SER A 98 32.19 -23.75 -26.58
N LEU A 99 31.42 -23.76 -27.67
CA LEU A 99 29.96 -23.90 -27.63
C LEU A 99 29.56 -25.30 -27.16
N LEU A 100 30.27 -26.31 -27.65
CA LEU A 100 29.94 -27.71 -27.42
C LEU A 100 31.21 -28.53 -27.25
N THR A 101 31.25 -29.38 -26.25
CA THR A 101 32.27 -30.44 -26.09
C THR A 101 31.59 -31.79 -25.99
N LEU A 102 32.23 -32.83 -26.49
CA LEU A 102 31.70 -34.18 -26.51
C LEU A 102 32.83 -35.19 -26.28
N ASP A 103 32.69 -35.99 -25.22
CA ASP A 103 33.71 -36.95 -24.82
C ASP A 103 33.86 -38.08 -25.86
N GLN A 104 32.73 -38.61 -26.34
CA GLN A 104 32.72 -39.69 -27.33
C GLN A 104 31.53 -39.58 -28.30
N ALA A 105 31.79 -39.84 -29.59
CA ALA A 105 30.78 -40.03 -30.63
C ALA A 105 31.02 -41.37 -31.34
N GLN A 106 29.97 -42.17 -31.52
CA GLN A 106 30.00 -43.44 -32.25
C GLN A 106 28.93 -43.42 -33.34
N ALA A 107 29.32 -43.66 -34.59
CA ALA A 107 28.40 -43.72 -35.73
C ALA A 107 28.48 -45.09 -36.39
N GLN A 108 27.37 -45.83 -36.39
CA GLN A 108 27.23 -47.11 -37.09
C GLN A 108 26.82 -46.87 -38.54
N ILE A 109 27.60 -47.37 -39.50
CA ILE A 109 27.37 -47.09 -40.92
C ILE A 109 26.79 -48.32 -41.62
N ALA A 110 25.78 -48.11 -42.46
CA ALA A 110 25.23 -49.16 -43.31
C ALA A 110 26.17 -49.51 -44.47
N LEU A 111 26.49 -50.79 -44.66
CA LEU A 111 27.42 -51.25 -45.71
C LEU A 111 26.82 -51.22 -47.13
N MET A 112 25.55 -51.58 -47.28
CA MET A 112 24.91 -51.70 -48.60
C MET A 112 24.76 -50.35 -49.33
N PRO A 113 24.39 -49.24 -48.65
CA PRO A 113 24.33 -47.91 -49.26
C PRO A 113 25.70 -47.35 -49.68
N LEU A 114 26.79 -47.73 -48.98
CA LEU A 114 28.14 -47.27 -49.33
C LEU A 114 28.58 -47.72 -50.73
N LEU A 115 28.16 -48.91 -51.17
CA LEU A 115 28.39 -49.42 -52.53
C LEU A 115 27.69 -48.56 -53.62
N ARG A 116 26.68 -47.78 -53.22
CA ARG A 116 25.94 -46.82 -54.06
C ARG A 116 26.33 -45.37 -53.80
N HIS A 117 27.46 -45.13 -53.12
CA HIS A 117 27.93 -43.81 -52.71
C HIS A 117 26.95 -43.05 -51.79
N GLN A 118 26.21 -43.76 -50.93
CA GLN A 118 25.32 -43.18 -49.91
C GLN A 118 25.84 -43.50 -48.51
N VAL A 119 25.78 -42.52 -47.60
CA VAL A 119 26.30 -42.66 -46.23
C VAL A 119 25.12 -42.62 -45.27
N ASP A 120 24.66 -43.81 -44.91
CA ASP A 120 23.54 -43.97 -43.99
C ASP A 120 24.04 -44.37 -42.60
N VAL A 121 23.74 -43.54 -41.60
CA VAL A 121 24.07 -43.76 -40.19
C VAL A 121 22.89 -44.45 -39.52
N LEU A 122 23.05 -45.71 -39.14
CA LEU A 122 22.01 -46.51 -38.50
C LEU A 122 21.78 -46.04 -37.06
N ASN A 123 22.86 -45.86 -36.31
CA ASN A 123 22.83 -45.42 -34.92
C ASN A 123 23.95 -44.42 -34.66
N LEU A 124 23.59 -43.25 -34.12
CA LEU A 124 24.52 -42.25 -33.62
C LEU A 124 24.44 -42.21 -32.09
N ARG A 125 25.48 -42.70 -31.43
CA ARG A 125 25.61 -42.63 -29.97
C ARG A 125 26.59 -41.53 -29.56
N LEU A 126 26.13 -40.62 -28.72
CA LEU A 126 26.87 -39.49 -28.19
C LEU A 126 26.98 -39.66 -26.66
N ALA A 127 28.18 -39.58 -26.10
CA ALA A 127 28.37 -39.69 -24.65
C ALA A 127 29.20 -38.52 -24.12
N GLY A 128 28.80 -37.97 -22.97
CA GLY A 128 29.53 -36.88 -22.33
C GLY A 128 29.37 -35.53 -23.03
N LEU A 129 28.19 -35.21 -23.56
CA LEU A 129 27.94 -33.93 -24.22
C LEU A 129 27.92 -32.80 -23.18
N LYS A 130 28.73 -31.75 -23.31
CA LYS A 130 28.56 -30.49 -22.57
C LYS A 130 28.29 -29.37 -23.54
N LEU A 131 27.10 -28.80 -23.46
CA LEU A 131 26.62 -27.69 -24.28
C LEU A 131 26.58 -26.42 -23.42
N TYR A 132 27.20 -25.36 -23.90
CA TYR A 132 27.19 -24.03 -23.28
C TYR A 132 26.36 -23.13 -24.17
N LEU A 133 25.35 -22.47 -23.59
CA LEU A 133 24.43 -21.59 -24.29
C LEU A 133 24.40 -20.26 -23.57
N GLU A 134 24.78 -19.20 -24.26
CA GLU A 134 24.87 -17.86 -23.70
C GLU A 134 24.55 -16.76 -24.71
N ARG A 135 24.16 -15.60 -24.19
CA ARG A 135 24.00 -14.36 -24.96
C ARG A 135 25.04 -13.35 -24.52
N ASN A 136 25.77 -12.77 -25.48
CA ASN A 136 26.80 -11.76 -25.20
C ASN A 136 26.18 -10.40 -24.79
N GLN A 137 27.02 -9.41 -24.49
CA GLN A 137 26.54 -8.07 -24.10
C GLN A 137 25.76 -7.35 -25.22
N ALA A 138 26.00 -7.69 -26.49
CA ALA A 138 25.25 -7.19 -27.64
C ALA A 138 23.89 -7.90 -27.83
N GLY A 139 23.56 -8.89 -27.00
CA GLY A 139 22.33 -9.67 -27.07
C GLY A 139 22.35 -10.80 -28.11
N GLU A 140 23.48 -11.03 -28.76
CA GLU A 140 23.67 -12.09 -29.75
C GLU A 140 23.83 -13.44 -29.04
N ALA A 141 23.13 -14.45 -29.53
CA ALA A 141 23.21 -15.81 -29.02
C ALA A 141 24.33 -16.60 -29.71
N ASP A 142 25.08 -17.38 -28.92
CA ASP A 142 26.14 -18.25 -29.42
C ASP A 142 25.62 -19.39 -30.33
N TRP A 143 24.36 -19.81 -30.14
CA TRP A 143 23.66 -20.78 -30.98
C TRP A 143 23.10 -20.21 -32.29
N ASN A 144 23.43 -18.97 -32.65
CA ASN A 144 23.13 -18.43 -33.96
C ASN A 144 24.23 -18.83 -34.96
N PHE A 145 23.99 -19.90 -35.70
CA PHE A 145 24.86 -20.31 -36.81
C PHE A 145 24.49 -19.45 -38.02
N GLY A 146 25.34 -18.47 -38.35
CA GLY A 146 25.14 -17.62 -39.51
C GLY A 146 24.80 -18.46 -40.73
N GLY A 147 23.59 -18.28 -41.29
CA GLY A 147 23.21 -18.90 -42.55
C GLY A 147 24.31 -18.61 -43.57
N GLY A 148 24.73 -19.64 -44.30
CA GLY A 148 25.94 -19.67 -45.12
C GLY A 148 26.33 -18.34 -45.76
N ALA A 149 27.64 -18.05 -45.72
CA ALA A 149 28.33 -16.86 -46.21
C ALA A 149 27.48 -15.88 -47.04
N PRO A 150 27.42 -14.57 -46.68
CA PRO A 150 26.76 -13.58 -47.51
C PRO A 150 27.34 -13.66 -48.91
N GLN A 151 26.51 -14.03 -49.88
CA GLN A 151 26.91 -14.03 -51.27
C GLN A 151 27.27 -12.58 -51.63
N PRO A 152 28.52 -12.27 -51.98
CA PRO A 152 28.90 -10.92 -52.33
C PRO A 152 28.09 -10.51 -53.57
N SER A 153 27.18 -9.56 -53.39
CA SER A 153 26.58 -8.84 -54.50
C SER A 153 27.69 -8.04 -55.19
N GLY A 154 28.12 -8.52 -56.35
CA GLY A 154 28.99 -7.78 -57.27
C GLY A 154 30.44 -8.23 -57.31
N SER A 155 30.74 -9.20 -58.18
CA SER A 155 31.89 -9.14 -59.11
C SER A 155 31.86 -10.38 -60.01
N SER A 156 31.62 -10.16 -61.30
CA SER A 156 31.83 -11.15 -62.35
C SER A 156 33.33 -11.28 -62.64
N ALA A 157 34.00 -12.19 -61.95
CA ALA A 157 35.31 -12.72 -62.33
C ALA A 157 35.30 -14.25 -62.15
N PRO A 158 35.72 -15.05 -63.15
CA PRO A 158 35.67 -16.49 -63.05
C PRO A 158 36.76 -16.99 -62.08
N ALA A 159 36.35 -17.50 -60.93
CA ALA A 159 37.22 -18.27 -60.04
C ALA A 159 37.46 -19.68 -60.61
N PRO A 160 38.62 -20.31 -60.37
CA PRO A 160 38.94 -21.65 -60.87
C PRO A 160 37.96 -22.68 -60.28
N ALA A 161 37.62 -23.69 -61.09
CA ALA A 161 36.74 -24.79 -60.73
C ALA A 161 37.14 -25.44 -59.40
N ALA A 162 36.42 -25.09 -58.33
CA ALA A 162 36.35 -25.89 -57.13
C ALA A 162 35.58 -27.18 -57.47
N SER A 163 36.17 -28.29 -57.08
CA SER A 163 35.69 -29.66 -57.24
C SER A 163 34.21 -29.81 -56.87
N THR A 164 33.53 -30.62 -57.67
CA THR A 164 32.14 -31.09 -57.51
C THR A 164 31.82 -31.41 -56.04
N PRO A 165 30.76 -30.84 -55.44
CA PRO A 165 30.32 -31.26 -54.12
C PRO A 165 29.76 -32.68 -54.25
N SER A 166 30.48 -33.64 -53.69
CA SER A 166 30.00 -35.02 -53.55
C SER A 166 28.68 -35.01 -52.80
N THR A 167 27.60 -35.32 -53.50
CA THR A 167 26.22 -35.37 -52.99
C THR A 167 26.01 -36.63 -52.15
N TYR A 168 26.70 -36.75 -51.02
CA TYR A 168 26.42 -37.82 -50.06
C TYR A 168 25.09 -37.50 -49.36
N LYS A 169 24.10 -38.38 -49.53
CA LYS A 169 22.85 -38.32 -48.75
C LYS A 169 23.15 -38.85 -47.36
N PHE A 170 22.84 -38.06 -46.34
CA PHE A 170 22.99 -38.43 -44.93
C PHE A 170 21.64 -38.87 -44.37
N ALA A 171 21.66 -40.02 -43.71
CA ALA A 171 20.49 -40.66 -43.12
C ALA A 171 20.77 -41.02 -41.66
N LEU A 172 19.79 -40.80 -40.76
CA LEU A 172 19.90 -41.14 -39.34
C LEU A 172 18.62 -41.86 -38.88
N GLU A 173 18.74 -43.14 -38.48
CA GLU A 173 17.60 -43.95 -38.02
C GLU A 173 17.40 -43.88 -36.50
N SER A 174 18.50 -43.85 -35.73
CA SER A 174 18.47 -43.71 -34.29
C SER A 174 19.58 -42.81 -33.76
N VAL A 175 19.26 -42.03 -32.72
CA VAL A 175 20.22 -41.21 -31.97
C VAL A 175 20.09 -41.52 -30.48
N GLU A 176 21.21 -41.73 -29.83
CA GLU A 176 21.30 -41.93 -28.39
C GLU A 176 22.29 -40.93 -27.83
N LEU A 177 21.92 -40.26 -26.75
CA LEU A 177 22.78 -39.35 -26.02
C LEU A 177 22.77 -39.75 -24.56
N ASP A 178 23.92 -40.15 -24.04
CA ASP A 178 24.13 -40.54 -22.63
C ASP A 178 24.97 -39.47 -21.91
N ASN A 179 24.63 -39.19 -20.64
CA ASN A 179 25.42 -38.34 -19.74
C ASN A 179 25.79 -36.97 -20.35
N GLY A 180 24.77 -36.18 -20.68
CA GLY A 180 24.93 -34.81 -21.16
C GLY A 180 24.78 -33.75 -20.06
N GLN A 181 25.21 -32.53 -20.35
CA GLN A 181 25.05 -31.35 -19.52
C GLN A 181 24.77 -30.15 -20.43
N ILE A 182 23.74 -29.37 -20.10
CA ILE A 182 23.44 -28.10 -20.76
C ILE A 182 23.62 -27.00 -19.74
N THR A 183 24.43 -26.00 -20.07
CA THR A 183 24.70 -24.83 -19.23
C THR A 183 24.13 -23.60 -19.92
N LEU A 184 23.13 -22.98 -19.30
CA LEU A 184 22.47 -21.76 -19.77
C LEU A 184 23.02 -20.58 -18.96
N ARG A 185 23.70 -19.62 -19.60
CA ARG A 185 24.18 -18.41 -18.92
C ARG A 185 23.25 -17.22 -19.23
N PRO A 186 22.61 -16.60 -18.22
CA PRO A 186 21.81 -15.41 -18.43
C PRO A 186 22.68 -14.19 -18.77
N GLN A 187 22.10 -13.19 -19.44
CA GLN A 187 22.79 -11.95 -19.80
C GLN A 187 23.07 -11.12 -18.51
N GLY A 188 24.35 -10.84 -18.19
CA GLY A 188 24.77 -10.08 -17.01
C GLY A 188 25.53 -10.89 -15.95
N LEU A 189 25.51 -10.46 -14.67
CA LEU A 189 26.25 -11.07 -13.54
C LEU A 189 25.55 -12.30 -12.92
N GLY A 190 24.61 -12.95 -13.64
CA GLY A 190 23.87 -14.10 -13.11
C GLY A 190 24.69 -15.39 -13.10
N GLN A 191 24.50 -16.24 -12.08
CA GLN A 191 25.10 -17.58 -12.06
C GLN A 191 24.55 -18.44 -13.21
N PRO A 192 25.39 -19.30 -13.84
CA PRO A 192 24.95 -20.19 -14.90
C PRO A 192 24.02 -21.28 -14.37
N ASN A 193 23.08 -21.68 -15.22
CA ASN A 193 22.03 -22.63 -14.91
C ASN A 193 22.32 -23.96 -15.59
N VAL A 194 22.37 -25.04 -14.82
CA VAL A 194 22.80 -26.36 -15.34
C VAL A 194 21.63 -27.33 -15.38
N ILE A 195 21.45 -27.97 -16.53
CA ILE A 195 20.53 -29.09 -16.76
C ILE A 195 21.38 -30.34 -17.02
N GLN A 196 21.25 -31.35 -16.18
CA GLN A 196 21.98 -32.61 -16.32
C GLN A 196 21.14 -33.60 -17.11
N LEU A 197 21.55 -33.93 -18.34
CA LEU A 197 20.88 -34.89 -19.20
C LEU A 197 21.38 -36.31 -18.89
N THR A 198 20.51 -37.17 -18.37
CA THR A 198 20.89 -38.56 -18.07
C THR A 198 20.94 -39.39 -19.35
N ARG A 199 19.83 -39.34 -20.11
CA ARG A 199 19.72 -40.04 -21.40
C ARG A 199 18.70 -39.35 -22.29
N LEU A 200 18.97 -39.27 -23.59
CA LEU A 200 18.01 -38.90 -24.63
C LEU A 200 18.12 -39.91 -25.77
N THR A 201 16.99 -40.41 -26.24
CA THR A 201 16.90 -41.34 -27.36
C THR A 201 15.95 -40.79 -28.39
N GLY A 202 16.28 -40.98 -29.66
CA GLY A 202 15.45 -40.67 -30.80
C GLY A 202 15.44 -41.86 -31.75
N GLN A 203 14.27 -42.39 -32.08
CA GLN A 203 14.14 -43.55 -32.96
C GLN A 203 13.12 -43.27 -34.08
N ALA A 204 13.46 -43.59 -35.31
CA ALA A 204 12.58 -43.48 -36.46
C ALA A 204 12.58 -44.78 -37.27
N ALA A 205 11.41 -45.22 -37.76
CA ALA A 205 11.30 -46.43 -38.58
C ALA A 205 11.93 -46.27 -39.97
N SER A 206 12.06 -45.03 -40.45
CA SER A 206 12.73 -44.65 -41.69
C SER A 206 13.01 -43.15 -41.70
N LEU A 207 13.74 -42.68 -42.70
CA LEU A 207 14.11 -41.26 -42.85
C LEU A 207 12.96 -40.30 -43.03
N THR A 208 11.84 -40.80 -43.56
CA THR A 208 10.62 -40.03 -43.78
C THR A 208 9.58 -40.29 -42.69
N ALA A 209 9.86 -41.21 -41.76
CA ALA A 209 9.00 -41.47 -40.61
C ALA A 209 9.26 -40.43 -39.49
N PRO A 210 8.23 -40.11 -38.68
CA PRO A 210 8.40 -39.29 -37.48
C PRO A 210 9.43 -39.87 -36.51
N LEU A 211 10.14 -38.99 -35.79
CA LEU A 211 11.14 -39.34 -34.80
C LEU A 211 10.49 -39.42 -33.41
N HIS A 212 10.50 -40.60 -32.82
CA HIS A 212 10.05 -40.82 -31.44
C HIS A 212 11.18 -40.46 -30.48
N LEU A 213 10.96 -39.44 -29.65
CA LEU A 213 11.90 -38.96 -28.65
C LEU A 213 11.52 -39.48 -27.26
N SER A 214 12.50 -39.93 -26.49
CA SER A 214 12.33 -40.19 -25.06
C SER A 214 13.62 -39.87 -24.30
N GLY A 215 13.53 -39.20 -23.16
CA GLY A 215 14.69 -38.81 -22.38
C GLY A 215 14.39 -38.44 -20.94
N SER A 216 15.44 -38.46 -20.13
CA SER A 216 15.45 -38.05 -18.73
C SER A 216 16.63 -37.13 -18.45
N ALA A 217 16.36 -36.08 -17.68
CA ALA A 217 17.30 -35.07 -17.25
C ALA A 217 17.00 -34.69 -15.78
N ALA A 218 17.81 -33.80 -15.20
CA ALA A 218 17.58 -33.22 -13.91
C ALA A 218 17.93 -31.73 -13.92
N ILE A 219 17.11 -30.92 -13.26
CA ILE A 219 17.40 -29.51 -12.96
C ILE A 219 17.66 -29.44 -11.45
N GLY A 220 18.89 -29.14 -11.05
CA GLY A 220 19.31 -29.32 -9.66
C GLY A 220 19.17 -30.79 -9.25
N THR A 221 18.33 -31.07 -8.25
CA THR A 221 18.00 -32.44 -7.81
C THR A 221 16.67 -32.96 -8.36
N ALA A 222 15.89 -32.12 -9.07
CA ALA A 222 14.55 -32.44 -9.52
C ALA A 222 14.57 -33.13 -10.91
N PRO A 223 13.93 -34.29 -11.06
CA PRO A 223 13.90 -35.01 -12.33
C PRO A 223 13.03 -34.30 -13.37
N LEU A 224 13.51 -34.26 -14.60
CA LEU A 224 12.84 -33.78 -15.80
C LEU A 224 12.71 -34.94 -16.79
N THR A 225 11.51 -35.23 -17.27
CA THR A 225 11.26 -36.26 -18.30
C THR A 225 10.78 -35.61 -19.58
N LEU A 226 11.17 -36.18 -20.72
CA LEU A 226 10.75 -35.78 -22.07
C LEU A 226 10.30 -37.03 -22.83
N GLN A 227 9.15 -36.97 -23.47
CA GLN A 227 8.74 -38.00 -24.43
C GLN A 227 7.83 -37.40 -25.49
N GLY A 228 7.86 -37.93 -26.71
CA GLY A 228 6.96 -37.45 -27.77
C GLY A 228 7.42 -37.81 -29.16
N VAL A 229 6.82 -37.16 -30.14
CA VAL A 229 7.08 -37.37 -31.56
C VAL A 229 7.34 -36.03 -32.21
N VAL A 230 8.40 -35.98 -33.02
CA VAL A 230 8.70 -34.84 -33.88
C VAL A 230 8.75 -35.29 -35.33
N GLY A 231 8.74 -34.33 -36.26
CA GLY A 231 8.78 -34.64 -37.67
C GLY A 231 10.05 -35.39 -38.11
N PRO A 232 10.05 -35.93 -39.34
CA PRO A 232 11.17 -36.71 -39.87
C PRO A 232 12.47 -35.90 -39.97
N VAL A 233 13.60 -36.57 -39.73
CA VAL A 233 14.96 -35.98 -39.80
C VAL A 233 15.28 -35.47 -41.21
N SER A 234 14.68 -36.05 -42.26
CA SER A 234 14.85 -35.62 -43.64
C SER A 234 14.48 -34.14 -43.88
N ARG A 235 13.58 -33.58 -43.07
CA ARG A 235 13.21 -32.15 -43.13
C ARG A 235 14.30 -31.24 -42.56
N LEU A 236 15.13 -31.74 -41.65
CA LEU A 236 16.28 -31.00 -41.11
C LEU A 236 17.43 -30.91 -42.12
N THR A 237 17.52 -31.86 -43.05
CA THR A 237 18.52 -31.88 -44.14
C THR A 237 18.04 -31.18 -45.42
N GLY A 238 16.83 -30.62 -45.44
CA GLY A 238 16.31 -29.79 -46.54
C GLY A 238 15.50 -30.55 -47.59
N THR A 239 15.17 -31.81 -47.32
CA THR A 239 14.38 -32.66 -48.24
C THR A 239 12.89 -32.67 -47.86
N GLY A 240 11.99 -32.34 -48.78
CA GLY A 240 10.52 -32.30 -48.59
C GLY A 240 9.94 -30.87 -48.50
N SER A 241 8.61 -30.74 -48.35
CA SER A 241 7.89 -29.44 -48.28
C SER A 241 6.80 -29.35 -47.20
N THR A 242 6.53 -30.45 -46.47
CA THR A 242 5.49 -30.47 -45.42
C THR A 242 5.96 -29.77 -44.14
N PRO A 243 5.04 -29.16 -43.36
CA PRO A 243 5.38 -28.66 -42.02
C PRO A 243 5.93 -29.78 -41.13
N TRP A 244 6.86 -29.42 -40.25
CA TRP A 244 7.52 -30.36 -39.33
C TRP A 244 6.71 -30.44 -38.03
N PRO A 245 5.96 -31.54 -37.77
CA PRO A 245 5.11 -31.63 -36.59
C PRO A 245 5.94 -31.71 -35.31
N VAL A 246 5.38 -31.21 -34.22
CA VAL A 246 5.92 -31.28 -32.87
C VAL A 246 4.79 -31.74 -31.96
N ASP A 247 5.02 -32.82 -31.21
CA ASP A 247 4.13 -33.29 -30.13
C ASP A 247 5.02 -33.83 -29.01
N LEU A 248 5.34 -32.97 -28.05
CA LEU A 248 6.26 -33.26 -26.97
C LEU A 248 5.55 -33.13 -25.62
N SER A 249 5.76 -34.08 -24.74
CA SER A 249 5.32 -34.04 -23.35
C SER A 249 6.52 -34.01 -22.41
N PHE A 250 6.43 -33.14 -21.41
CA PHE A 250 7.44 -32.89 -20.40
C PHE A 250 6.84 -33.16 -19.02
N GLY A 251 7.64 -33.72 -18.12
CA GLY A 251 7.27 -33.91 -16.71
C GLY A 251 8.35 -33.32 -15.81
N PHE A 252 7.98 -32.50 -14.84
CA PHE A 252 8.91 -31.87 -13.90
C PHE A 252 8.23 -31.59 -12.57
N ALA A 253 8.78 -32.10 -11.46
CA ALA A 253 8.26 -31.83 -10.10
C ALA A 253 6.72 -32.00 -9.98
N GLY A 254 6.18 -33.10 -10.52
CA GLY A 254 4.74 -33.37 -10.53
C GLY A 254 3.94 -32.60 -11.59
N ALA A 255 4.47 -31.52 -12.14
CA ALA A 255 3.87 -30.81 -13.27
C ALA A 255 4.08 -31.54 -14.59
N SER A 256 3.11 -31.39 -15.50
CA SER A 256 3.20 -31.86 -16.87
C SER A 256 2.99 -30.71 -17.85
N ALA A 257 3.69 -30.76 -18.97
CA ALA A 257 3.54 -29.81 -20.06
C ALA A 257 3.48 -30.55 -21.39
N VAL A 258 2.63 -30.10 -22.31
CA VAL A 258 2.49 -30.63 -23.66
C VAL A 258 2.71 -29.49 -24.63
N LEU A 259 3.64 -29.67 -25.56
CA LEU A 259 3.96 -28.74 -26.63
C LEU A 259 3.59 -29.39 -27.96
N GLN A 260 2.55 -28.87 -28.60
CA GLN A 260 2.01 -29.40 -29.85
C GLN A 260 2.03 -28.36 -30.95
N GLY A 261 2.19 -28.77 -32.21
CA GLY A 261 2.07 -27.87 -33.35
C GLY A 261 3.01 -28.24 -34.49
N GLN A 262 3.50 -27.23 -35.20
CA GLN A 262 4.34 -27.44 -36.37
C GLN A 262 5.35 -26.33 -36.61
N ILE A 263 6.46 -26.67 -37.24
CA ILE A 263 7.51 -25.75 -37.69
C ILE A 263 7.59 -25.80 -39.22
N THR A 264 7.28 -24.69 -39.89
CA THR A 264 7.23 -24.64 -41.36
C THR A 264 8.63 -24.78 -41.98
N ARG A 265 9.64 -24.13 -41.37
CA ARG A 265 11.04 -24.14 -41.82
C ARG A 265 11.96 -24.55 -40.67
N PRO A 266 12.08 -25.85 -40.37
CA PRO A 266 12.83 -26.31 -39.20
C PRO A 266 14.34 -26.06 -39.30
N GLN A 267 14.91 -25.96 -40.51
CA GLN A 267 16.34 -25.66 -40.71
C GLN A 267 16.77 -24.28 -40.21
N SER A 268 15.85 -23.31 -40.24
CA SER A 268 16.08 -21.95 -39.77
C SER A 268 15.28 -21.62 -38.51
N ALA A 269 14.61 -22.62 -37.91
CA ALA A 269 13.68 -22.45 -36.80
C ALA A 269 12.62 -21.35 -37.05
N ARG A 270 12.09 -21.27 -38.29
CA ARG A 270 11.11 -20.25 -38.70
C ARG A 270 9.72 -20.84 -39.00
N GLY A 271 8.71 -20.00 -38.88
CA GLY A 271 7.31 -20.31 -39.14
C GLY A 271 6.75 -21.37 -38.20
N TYR A 272 7.15 -21.33 -36.92
CA TYR A 272 6.57 -22.18 -35.88
C TYR A 272 5.20 -21.65 -35.45
N ASN A 273 4.28 -22.57 -35.19
CA ASN A 273 3.00 -22.31 -34.54
C ASN A 273 2.77 -23.46 -33.56
N LEU A 274 2.97 -23.16 -32.27
CA LEU A 274 3.03 -24.13 -31.20
C LEU A 274 2.01 -23.76 -30.12
N THR A 275 1.32 -24.75 -29.57
CA THR A 275 0.46 -24.64 -28.40
C THR A 275 1.14 -25.32 -27.22
N LEU A 276 1.36 -24.57 -26.15
CA LEU A 276 1.83 -25.06 -24.86
C LEU A 276 0.62 -25.24 -23.95
N SER A 277 0.43 -26.43 -23.40
CA SER A 277 -0.58 -26.74 -22.39
C SER A 277 0.10 -27.32 -21.16
N THR A 278 -0.13 -26.77 -19.99
CA THR A 278 0.54 -27.18 -18.75
C THR A 278 -0.46 -27.47 -17.65
N THR A 279 -0.17 -28.48 -16.83
CA THR A 279 -0.92 -28.81 -15.61
C THR A 279 0.06 -28.95 -14.46
N ILE A 280 -0.16 -28.19 -13.40
CA ILE A 280 0.72 -28.07 -12.24
C ILE A 280 -0.13 -28.36 -11.00
N PRO A 281 0.01 -29.56 -10.38
CA PRO A 281 -0.76 -29.92 -9.20
C PRO A 281 -0.54 -28.98 -8.00
N ALA A 282 0.71 -28.59 -7.76
CA ALA A 282 1.13 -27.66 -6.72
C ALA A 282 2.25 -26.76 -7.26
N LEU A 283 2.00 -25.46 -7.35
CA LEU A 283 2.93 -24.49 -7.95
C LEU A 283 4.18 -24.26 -7.08
N GLU A 284 4.02 -24.33 -5.76
CA GLU A 284 5.08 -24.22 -4.78
C GLU A 284 6.12 -25.35 -4.87
N GLU A 285 5.70 -26.56 -5.25
CA GLU A 285 6.61 -27.69 -5.44
C GLU A 285 7.50 -27.49 -6.66
N VAL A 286 6.94 -26.95 -7.75
CA VAL A 286 7.71 -26.55 -8.94
C VAL A 286 8.69 -25.44 -8.57
N GLY A 287 8.25 -24.44 -7.81
CA GLY A 287 9.11 -23.34 -7.35
C GLY A 287 10.28 -23.83 -6.47
N ALA A 288 10.03 -24.76 -5.55
CA ALA A 288 11.05 -25.34 -4.67
C ALA A 288 12.03 -26.26 -5.42
N ALA A 289 11.57 -26.89 -6.51
CA ALA A 289 12.40 -27.72 -7.38
C ALA A 289 13.30 -26.92 -8.32
N LEU A 290 12.97 -25.65 -8.59
CA LEU A 290 13.75 -24.78 -9.45
C LEU A 290 14.94 -24.15 -8.71
N PRO A 291 16.06 -23.88 -9.40
CA PRO A 291 17.16 -23.13 -8.82
C PRO A 291 16.72 -21.70 -8.40
N PRO A 292 17.14 -21.19 -7.22
CA PRO A 292 16.63 -19.92 -6.67
C PRO A 292 16.82 -18.69 -7.57
N ASN A 293 17.86 -18.71 -8.40
CA ASN A 293 18.22 -17.63 -9.31
C ASN A 293 17.36 -17.59 -10.58
N TRP A 294 16.61 -18.64 -10.92
CA TRP A 294 15.75 -18.66 -12.12
C TRP A 294 14.55 -17.73 -11.99
N LEU A 295 14.03 -17.59 -10.76
CA LEU A 295 12.87 -16.76 -10.46
C LEU A 295 13.26 -15.39 -9.88
N GLY A 296 14.55 -15.05 -9.85
CA GLY A 296 15.03 -13.78 -9.28
C GLY A 296 14.69 -13.60 -7.80
N GLY A 297 14.57 -14.69 -7.04
CA GLY A 297 14.13 -14.66 -5.63
C GLY A 297 12.62 -14.61 -5.41
N LEU A 298 11.79 -14.68 -6.47
CA LEU A 298 10.34 -14.74 -6.34
C LEU A 298 9.90 -16.09 -5.74
N GLN A 299 9.24 -16.04 -4.59
CA GLN A 299 8.65 -17.21 -3.96
C GLN A 299 7.24 -17.44 -4.53
N LEU A 300 7.02 -18.61 -5.13
CA LEU A 300 5.72 -18.93 -5.74
C LEU A 300 4.65 -19.18 -4.66
N PRO A 301 3.43 -18.67 -4.82
CA PRO A 301 2.34 -18.92 -3.89
C PRO A 301 1.86 -20.38 -3.94
N ALA A 302 1.20 -20.83 -2.87
CA ALA A 302 0.67 -22.18 -2.73
C ALA A 302 -0.60 -22.42 -3.57
N LEU A 303 -0.47 -22.32 -4.89
CA LEU A 303 -1.56 -22.51 -5.85
C LEU A 303 -1.64 -23.96 -6.32
N HIS A 304 -2.84 -24.51 -6.24
CA HIS A 304 -3.11 -25.90 -6.55
C HIS A 304 -3.96 -26.03 -7.81
N ASN A 305 -3.79 -27.17 -8.50
CA ASN A 305 -4.51 -27.51 -9.73
C ASN A 305 -4.41 -26.40 -10.80
N VAL A 306 -3.20 -25.85 -10.97
CA VAL A 306 -2.96 -24.78 -11.93
C VAL A 306 -2.91 -25.37 -13.33
N THR A 307 -3.62 -24.76 -14.28
CA THR A 307 -3.42 -25.04 -15.71
C THR A 307 -3.02 -23.76 -16.41
N ALA A 308 -2.02 -23.83 -17.27
CA ALA A 308 -1.62 -22.69 -18.10
C ALA A 308 -1.46 -23.11 -19.56
N ASN A 309 -2.15 -22.40 -20.45
CA ASN A 309 -2.16 -22.64 -21.88
C ASN A 309 -1.69 -21.39 -22.61
N ALA A 310 -0.97 -21.55 -23.72
CA ALA A 310 -0.52 -20.44 -24.55
C ALA A 310 -0.26 -20.90 -25.99
N THR A 311 -0.41 -19.99 -26.96
CA THR A 311 0.02 -20.17 -28.35
C THR A 311 1.28 -19.34 -28.61
N ILE A 312 2.28 -19.94 -29.23
CA ILE A 312 3.59 -19.38 -29.54
C ILE A 312 3.79 -19.44 -31.05
N LYS A 313 3.86 -18.28 -31.71
CA LYS A 313 3.91 -18.18 -33.17
C LYS A 313 5.07 -17.32 -33.64
N ASP A 314 5.72 -17.74 -34.72
CA ASP A 314 6.69 -16.93 -35.45
C ASP A 314 5.99 -15.99 -36.42
N GLU A 315 6.13 -14.69 -36.20
CA GLU A 315 5.62 -13.65 -37.11
C GLU A 315 6.74 -12.87 -37.80
N GLY A 316 7.98 -13.38 -37.76
CA GLY A 316 9.16 -12.75 -38.35
C GLY A 316 9.85 -11.70 -37.48
N SER A 317 9.32 -11.45 -36.27
CA SER A 317 9.91 -10.59 -35.23
C SER A 317 11.09 -11.28 -34.50
N PRO A 318 11.99 -10.55 -33.83
CA PRO A 318 13.02 -11.14 -32.95
C PRO A 318 12.46 -11.94 -31.76
N LEU A 319 11.24 -11.61 -31.31
CA LEU A 319 10.53 -12.33 -30.25
C LEU A 319 9.31 -13.08 -30.80
N PRO A 320 8.97 -14.27 -30.26
CA PRO A 320 7.74 -14.98 -30.62
C PRO A 320 6.50 -14.16 -30.25
N ALA A 321 5.48 -14.21 -31.10
CA ALA A 321 4.14 -13.74 -30.74
C ALA A 321 3.50 -14.76 -29.79
N ILE A 322 3.14 -14.31 -28.58
CA ILE A 322 2.45 -15.12 -27.57
C ILE A 322 1.00 -14.65 -27.46
N SER A 323 0.05 -15.57 -27.65
CA SER A 323 -1.39 -15.30 -27.66
C SER A 323 -2.20 -16.43 -27.02
N ASN A 324 -3.49 -16.19 -26.81
CA ASN A 324 -4.43 -17.16 -26.20
C ASN A 324 -3.90 -17.71 -24.87
N VAL A 325 -3.32 -16.83 -24.05
CA VAL A 325 -2.80 -17.22 -22.74
C VAL A 325 -3.99 -17.41 -21.80
N SER A 326 -4.11 -18.58 -21.19
CA SER A 326 -5.17 -18.89 -20.22
C SER A 326 -4.55 -19.58 -19.03
N ILE A 327 -4.68 -18.98 -17.85
CA ILE A 327 -4.18 -19.51 -16.58
C ILE A 327 -5.39 -19.73 -15.67
N THR A 328 -5.52 -20.91 -15.11
CA THR A 328 -6.54 -21.20 -14.10
C THR A 328 -5.91 -21.86 -12.89
N ALA A 329 -6.49 -21.66 -11.71
CA ALA A 329 -6.13 -22.39 -10.50
C ALA A 329 -7.40 -22.80 -9.74
N GLY A 330 -7.32 -23.95 -9.09
CA GLY A 330 -8.40 -24.49 -8.27
C GLY A 330 -8.34 -24.02 -6.82
N GLU A 331 -8.98 -24.77 -5.95
CA GLU A 331 -9.03 -24.48 -4.52
C GLU A 331 -7.61 -24.46 -3.92
N SER A 332 -7.24 -23.35 -3.28
CA SER A 332 -5.88 -23.11 -2.78
C SER A 332 -5.91 -22.33 -1.48
N GLY A 333 -5.16 -22.78 -0.47
CA GLY A 333 -4.96 -22.05 0.79
C GLY A 333 -3.86 -21.01 0.65
N LEU A 334 -4.17 -19.72 0.81
CA LEU A 334 -3.24 -18.61 0.62
C LEU A 334 -2.87 -17.91 1.94
N ALA A 335 -2.84 -18.68 3.04
CA ALA A 335 -2.52 -18.17 4.36
C ALA A 335 -1.11 -17.53 4.46
N SER A 336 -0.19 -17.92 3.57
CA SER A 336 1.14 -17.32 3.45
C SER A 336 1.13 -15.90 2.88
N LEU A 337 0.11 -15.54 2.08
CA LEU A 337 -0.08 -14.18 1.57
C LEU A 337 -0.88 -13.34 2.56
N TYR A 338 -1.97 -13.90 3.09
CA TYR A 338 -2.80 -13.22 4.08
C TYR A 338 -3.53 -14.26 4.96
N PRO A 339 -3.48 -14.14 6.30
CA PRO A 339 -4.14 -15.08 7.20
C PRO A 339 -5.64 -15.22 6.91
N GLY A 340 -6.12 -16.46 6.76
CA GLY A 340 -7.52 -16.75 6.48
C GLY A 340 -7.94 -16.58 5.01
N LEU A 341 -7.02 -16.27 4.10
CA LEU A 341 -7.32 -16.19 2.67
C LEU A 341 -7.34 -17.59 2.03
N THR A 342 -8.46 -17.92 1.39
CA THR A 342 -8.61 -19.12 0.55
C THR A 342 -9.13 -18.73 -0.82
N LEU A 343 -8.57 -19.33 -1.85
CA LEU A 343 -8.98 -19.16 -3.23
C LEU A 343 -9.82 -20.38 -3.61
N THR A 344 -11.00 -20.18 -4.21
CA THR A 344 -11.85 -21.26 -4.74
C THR A 344 -11.70 -21.40 -6.25
N ALA A 345 -11.48 -20.29 -6.94
CA ALA A 345 -11.22 -20.27 -8.36
C ALA A 345 -10.39 -19.05 -8.74
N PHE A 346 -9.40 -19.27 -9.61
CA PHE A 346 -8.68 -18.20 -10.29
C PHE A 346 -8.67 -18.47 -11.79
N ASN A 347 -8.82 -17.41 -12.57
CA ASN A 347 -8.92 -17.49 -14.01
C ASN A 347 -8.40 -16.18 -14.61
N ALA A 348 -7.36 -16.27 -15.43
CA ALA A 348 -6.77 -15.15 -16.13
C ALA A 348 -6.63 -15.50 -17.61
N GLN A 349 -7.08 -14.62 -18.50
CA GLN A 349 -6.97 -14.76 -19.94
C GLN A 349 -6.32 -13.53 -20.54
N LEU A 350 -5.32 -13.75 -21.37
CA LEU A 350 -4.63 -12.73 -22.15
C LEU A 350 -4.80 -13.07 -23.63
N SER A 351 -5.40 -12.15 -24.38
CA SER A 351 -5.55 -12.30 -25.84
C SER A 351 -4.19 -12.34 -26.55
N SER A 352 -3.30 -11.43 -26.19
CA SER A 352 -1.88 -11.37 -26.59
C SER A 352 -1.08 -10.56 -25.57
N LEU A 353 0.26 -10.59 -25.64
CA LEU A 353 1.12 -9.82 -24.73
C LEU A 353 0.83 -8.30 -24.75
N GLY A 354 0.44 -7.73 -25.90
CA GLY A 354 0.02 -6.33 -26.02
C GLY A 354 -1.50 -6.12 -26.04
N GLY A 355 -2.28 -7.18 -25.78
CA GLY A 355 -3.74 -7.18 -25.90
C GLY A 355 -4.45 -6.87 -24.59
N SER A 356 -5.76 -7.14 -24.54
CA SER A 356 -6.52 -7.10 -23.29
C SER A 356 -6.34 -8.37 -22.47
N ALA A 357 -6.44 -8.20 -21.16
CA ALA A 357 -6.40 -9.24 -20.17
C ALA A 357 -7.65 -9.17 -19.28
N THR A 358 -8.24 -10.33 -19.01
CA THR A 358 -9.33 -10.49 -18.03
C THR A 358 -8.84 -11.36 -16.91
N ILE A 359 -8.97 -10.91 -15.66
CA ILE A 359 -8.56 -11.63 -14.47
C ILE A 359 -9.77 -11.75 -13.55
N SER A 360 -10.05 -12.94 -13.07
CA SER A 360 -11.08 -13.19 -12.07
C SER A 360 -10.56 -14.11 -10.97
N ALA A 361 -10.87 -13.75 -9.74
CA ALA A 361 -10.54 -14.51 -8.55
C ALA A 361 -11.76 -14.58 -7.64
N LYS A 362 -12.03 -15.76 -7.08
CA LYS A 362 -13.10 -16.00 -6.12
C LYS A 362 -12.54 -16.79 -4.96
N GLY A 363 -13.07 -16.54 -3.77
CA GLY A 363 -12.58 -17.22 -2.57
C GLY A 363 -13.25 -16.71 -1.30
N THR A 364 -12.60 -16.96 -0.18
CA THR A 364 -13.02 -16.42 1.12
C THR A 364 -11.85 -15.80 1.87
N LEU A 365 -12.14 -14.77 2.66
CA LEU A 365 -11.23 -14.20 3.64
C LEU A 365 -11.86 -14.37 5.02
N GLY A 366 -11.36 -15.34 5.79
CA GLY A 366 -12.00 -15.84 6.99
C GLY A 366 -13.32 -16.54 6.65
N GLN A 367 -14.45 -15.87 6.91
CA GLN A 367 -15.81 -16.34 6.56
C GLN A 367 -16.46 -15.49 5.47
N LEU A 368 -15.80 -14.40 5.03
CA LEU A 368 -16.35 -13.46 4.07
C LEU A 368 -16.01 -13.90 2.64
N PRO A 369 -17.00 -14.16 1.77
CA PRO A 369 -16.71 -14.45 0.37
C PRO A 369 -16.16 -13.21 -0.33
N PHE A 370 -15.17 -13.39 -1.19
CA PHE A 370 -14.68 -12.33 -2.06
C PHE A 370 -14.79 -12.71 -3.54
N VAL A 371 -14.99 -11.70 -4.37
CA VAL A 371 -14.93 -11.81 -5.84
C VAL A 371 -14.15 -10.62 -6.36
N ILE A 372 -13.15 -10.86 -7.18
CA ILE A 372 -12.38 -9.83 -7.88
C ILE A 372 -12.51 -10.10 -9.37
N GLN A 373 -12.81 -9.06 -10.14
CA GLN A 373 -12.87 -9.07 -11.60
C GLN A 373 -12.11 -7.85 -12.10
N ALA A 374 -11.03 -8.07 -12.85
CA ALA A 374 -10.23 -7.02 -13.43
C ALA A 374 -10.17 -7.19 -14.96
N ASN A 375 -10.38 -6.09 -15.67
CA ASN A 375 -10.13 -5.98 -17.11
C ASN A 375 -9.04 -4.94 -17.31
N THR A 376 -7.99 -5.32 -18.02
CA THR A 376 -6.84 -4.43 -18.26
C THR A 376 -6.34 -4.55 -19.71
N THR A 377 -5.63 -3.53 -20.17
CA THR A 377 -5.07 -3.42 -21.53
C THR A 377 -3.56 -3.31 -21.48
N ALA A 378 -2.88 -3.94 -22.45
CA ALA A 378 -1.43 -3.82 -22.67
C ALA A 378 -0.57 -4.24 -21.45
N PRO A 379 -0.65 -5.51 -21.01
CA PRO A 379 0.15 -6.00 -19.87
C PRO A 379 1.66 -5.99 -20.16
N ASP A 380 2.07 -5.92 -21.43
CA ASP A 380 3.46 -5.68 -21.84
C ASP A 380 4.05 -4.35 -21.33
N ALA A 381 3.21 -3.38 -20.94
CA ALA A 381 3.65 -2.13 -20.31
C ALA A 381 4.43 -2.34 -18.99
N PHE A 382 4.24 -3.48 -18.32
CA PHE A 382 4.94 -3.85 -17.07
C PHE A 382 6.21 -4.68 -17.32
N ILE A 383 6.49 -5.10 -18.56
CA ILE A 383 7.70 -5.85 -18.88
C ILE A 383 8.91 -4.89 -18.82
N PRO A 384 10.00 -5.26 -18.11
CA PRO A 384 11.21 -4.45 -18.03
C PRO A 384 11.77 -4.10 -19.42
N LEU A 385 12.26 -2.86 -19.59
CA LEU A 385 12.88 -2.38 -20.84
C LEU A 385 13.99 -3.30 -21.36
N ALA A 386 14.78 -3.87 -20.45
CA ALA A 386 15.88 -4.77 -20.79
C ALA A 386 15.41 -6.09 -21.45
N MET A 387 14.13 -6.44 -21.30
CA MET A 387 13.54 -7.65 -21.88
C MET A 387 12.77 -7.38 -23.18
N LEU A 388 12.64 -6.11 -23.58
CA LEU A 388 11.96 -5.71 -24.81
C LEU A 388 12.97 -5.41 -25.93
N PRO A 389 12.61 -5.63 -27.21
CA PRO A 389 13.47 -5.25 -28.33
C PRO A 389 13.75 -3.75 -28.35
N ALA A 390 14.93 -3.35 -28.82
CA ALA A 390 15.22 -1.95 -29.10
C ALA A 390 14.19 -1.40 -30.11
N GLY A 391 13.42 -0.37 -29.70
CA GLY A 391 12.36 0.21 -30.52
C GLY A 391 10.92 -0.24 -30.19
N ALA A 392 10.71 -0.96 -29.07
CA ALA A 392 9.36 -1.20 -28.56
C ALA A 392 8.59 0.14 -28.40
N PRO A 393 7.32 0.23 -28.84
CA PRO A 393 6.54 1.46 -28.77
C PRO A 393 6.45 1.97 -27.32
N PRO A 394 6.32 3.30 -27.10
CA PRO A 394 6.08 3.83 -25.77
C PRO A 394 4.83 3.17 -25.18
N ALA A 395 4.85 2.85 -23.87
CA ALA A 395 3.71 2.27 -23.19
C ALA A 395 2.47 3.12 -23.48
N SER A 396 1.47 2.55 -24.17
CA SER A 396 0.18 3.20 -24.34
C SER A 396 -0.53 3.28 -22.98
N SER A 397 -1.43 4.23 -22.83
CA SER A 397 -2.25 4.41 -21.63
C SER A 397 -2.79 3.07 -21.14
N PHE A 398 -2.46 2.71 -19.91
CA PHE A 398 -2.98 1.52 -19.25
C PHE A 398 -4.37 1.85 -18.76
N SER A 399 -5.39 1.17 -19.29
CA SER A 399 -6.74 1.26 -18.74
C SER A 399 -7.00 0.08 -17.82
N GLU A 400 -7.63 0.36 -16.68
CA GLU A 400 -7.98 -0.65 -15.69
C GLU A 400 -9.43 -0.48 -15.28
N SER A 401 -10.14 -1.61 -15.22
CA SER A 401 -11.44 -1.70 -14.59
C SER A 401 -11.41 -2.88 -13.63
N VAL A 402 -11.38 -2.58 -12.33
CA VAL A 402 -11.40 -3.56 -11.26
C VAL A 402 -12.70 -3.43 -10.50
N ASN A 403 -13.43 -4.53 -10.38
CA ASN A 403 -14.57 -4.66 -9.49
C ASN A 403 -14.23 -5.72 -8.45
N ALA A 404 -14.34 -5.36 -7.18
CA ALA A 404 -14.10 -6.25 -6.06
C ALA A 404 -15.30 -6.24 -5.10
N SER A 405 -15.61 -7.39 -4.52
CA SER A 405 -16.54 -7.49 -3.40
C SER A 405 -15.94 -8.34 -2.28
N LEU A 406 -16.31 -8.01 -1.05
CA LEU A 406 -15.95 -8.74 0.16
C LEU A 406 -17.16 -8.74 1.10
N GLY A 407 -17.84 -9.90 1.22
CA GLY A 407 -19.15 -9.97 1.83
C GLY A 407 -20.16 -9.07 1.10
N ASN A 408 -20.75 -8.13 1.84
CA ASN A 408 -21.68 -7.14 1.29
C ASN A 408 -21.01 -5.81 0.88
N ALA A 409 -19.70 -5.67 1.12
CA ALA A 409 -18.95 -4.51 0.68
C ALA A 409 -18.52 -4.67 -0.79
N SER A 410 -18.54 -3.59 -1.54
CA SER A 410 -18.04 -3.56 -2.92
C SER A 410 -17.16 -2.35 -3.19
N ALA A 411 -16.24 -2.52 -4.12
CA ALA A 411 -15.34 -1.50 -4.61
C ALA A 411 -15.27 -1.60 -6.14
N SER A 412 -15.30 -0.47 -6.82
CA SER A 412 -15.01 -0.38 -8.24
C SER A 412 -13.94 0.69 -8.48
N LEU A 413 -12.91 0.33 -9.23
CA LEU A 413 -11.84 1.21 -9.66
C LEU A 413 -11.81 1.21 -11.18
N THR A 414 -11.98 2.37 -11.81
CA THR A 414 -11.96 2.51 -13.26
C THR A 414 -11.15 3.71 -13.69
N GLY A 415 -10.29 3.57 -14.68
CA GLY A 415 -9.55 4.71 -15.20
C GLY A 415 -8.31 4.29 -15.95
N GLY A 416 -7.28 5.13 -15.92
CA GLY A 416 -6.00 4.75 -16.50
C GLY A 416 -4.79 5.45 -15.95
N ILE A 417 -3.62 4.92 -16.33
CA ILE A 417 -2.30 5.42 -15.97
C ILE A 417 -1.56 5.71 -17.27
N ALA A 418 -1.16 6.97 -17.47
CA ALA A 418 -0.48 7.41 -18.69
C ALA A 418 0.89 6.74 -18.86
N THR A 419 1.70 6.63 -17.78
CA THR A 419 2.97 5.90 -17.79
C THR A 419 3.01 4.84 -16.68
N PRO A 420 2.66 3.57 -16.99
CA PRO A 420 2.52 2.51 -15.97
C PRO A 420 3.81 2.19 -15.23
N ARG A 421 4.96 2.37 -15.88
CA ARG A 421 6.28 2.06 -15.30
C ARG A 421 6.66 2.93 -14.12
N ASN A 422 6.28 4.20 -14.18
CA ASN A 422 6.55 5.18 -13.13
C ASN A 422 5.28 5.55 -12.35
N LEU A 423 4.15 4.92 -12.69
CA LEU A 423 2.81 5.20 -12.17
C LEU A 423 2.41 6.68 -12.28
N THR A 424 2.79 7.35 -13.37
CA THR A 424 2.48 8.78 -13.58
C THR A 424 1.30 9.00 -14.53
N GLY A 425 0.61 10.14 -14.35
CA GLY A 425 -0.60 10.50 -15.08
C GLY A 425 -1.75 9.55 -14.76
N ALA A 426 -1.94 9.24 -13.48
CA ALA A 426 -3.00 8.40 -12.98
C ALA A 426 -4.29 9.21 -12.84
N ALA A 427 -5.39 8.65 -13.33
CA ALA A 427 -6.74 9.14 -13.08
C ALA A 427 -7.65 7.91 -12.91
N LEU A 428 -7.85 7.50 -11.66
CA LEU A 428 -8.57 6.28 -11.30
C LEU A 428 -9.81 6.62 -10.47
N ALA A 429 -10.98 6.58 -11.09
CA ALA A 429 -12.25 6.75 -10.40
C ALA A 429 -12.51 5.56 -9.48
N LEU A 430 -12.56 5.82 -8.18
CA LEU A 430 -12.83 4.87 -7.12
C LEU A 430 -14.25 5.09 -6.59
N THR A 431 -15.03 4.01 -6.50
CA THR A 431 -16.28 3.96 -5.74
C THR A 431 -16.21 2.83 -4.74
N LEU A 432 -16.49 3.13 -3.46
CA LEU A 432 -16.60 2.16 -2.37
C LEU A 432 -18.03 2.20 -1.84
N ASN A 433 -18.61 1.02 -1.59
CA ASN A 433 -19.89 0.86 -0.91
C ASN A 433 -19.73 -0.17 0.20
N ILE A 434 -19.86 0.27 1.44
CA ILE A 434 -19.69 -0.54 2.64
C ILE A 434 -20.97 -0.40 3.48
N PRO A 435 -21.91 -1.36 3.38
CA PRO A 435 -23.15 -1.32 4.15
C PRO A 435 -22.94 -1.35 5.66
N ASP A 436 -21.96 -2.11 6.14
CA ASP A 436 -21.58 -2.20 7.54
C ASP A 436 -20.07 -2.43 7.66
N LEU A 437 -19.34 -1.45 8.21
CA LEU A 437 -17.90 -1.51 8.36
C LEU A 437 -17.48 -2.53 9.44
N SER A 438 -18.30 -2.74 10.48
CA SER A 438 -17.98 -3.71 11.54
C SER A 438 -17.99 -5.15 11.04
N ALA A 439 -18.78 -5.45 10.01
CA ALA A 439 -18.79 -6.77 9.36
C ALA A 439 -17.44 -7.12 8.72
N LEU A 440 -16.59 -6.13 8.42
CA LEU A 440 -15.25 -6.33 7.86
C LEU A 440 -14.16 -6.52 8.93
N SER A 441 -14.50 -6.51 10.23
CA SER A 441 -13.51 -6.63 11.32
C SER A 441 -12.67 -7.91 11.22
N ALA A 442 -13.29 -9.03 10.82
CA ALA A 442 -12.59 -10.29 10.63
C ALA A 442 -11.54 -10.23 9.52
N ALA A 443 -11.83 -9.49 8.45
CA ALA A 443 -10.90 -9.27 7.35
C ALA A 443 -9.78 -8.28 7.70
N ALA A 444 -10.06 -7.28 8.55
CA ALA A 444 -9.07 -6.29 8.97
C ALA A 444 -8.14 -6.78 10.09
N GLY A 445 -8.45 -7.91 10.73
CA GLY A 445 -7.69 -8.44 11.87
C GLY A 445 -7.84 -7.62 13.17
N GLN A 446 -8.72 -6.63 13.19
CA GLN A 446 -8.97 -5.75 14.33
C GLN A 446 -10.45 -5.31 14.34
N PRO A 447 -11.04 -5.01 15.52
CA PRO A 447 -12.41 -4.53 15.57
C PRO A 447 -12.51 -3.19 14.84
N LEU A 448 -13.45 -3.10 13.90
CA LEU A 448 -13.76 -1.87 13.16
C LEU A 448 -15.01 -1.17 13.73
N PRO A 449 -15.13 0.16 13.57
CA PRO A 449 -16.33 0.89 13.98
C PRO A 449 -17.60 0.36 13.32
N ALA A 450 -18.72 0.42 14.05
CA ALA A 450 -20.06 0.04 13.58
C ALA A 450 -20.70 1.15 12.73
N TRP A 451 -19.94 1.71 11.79
CA TRP A 451 -20.42 2.70 10.82
C TRP A 451 -21.13 2.01 9.66
N LYS A 452 -22.25 2.59 9.22
CA LYS A 452 -23.16 1.98 8.25
C LYS A 452 -23.44 2.88 7.05
N ASN A 453 -23.86 2.24 5.96
CA ASN A 453 -24.24 2.89 4.70
C ASN A 453 -23.15 3.81 4.15
N ILE A 454 -21.89 3.39 4.24
CA ILE A 454 -20.73 4.18 3.81
C ILE A 454 -20.60 4.08 2.29
N ILE A 455 -20.73 5.20 1.61
CA ILE A 455 -20.48 5.31 0.17
C ILE A 455 -19.40 6.35 -0.03
N VAL A 456 -18.29 5.97 -0.67
CA VAL A 456 -17.19 6.87 -1.01
C VAL A 456 -17.03 6.90 -2.52
N LYS A 457 -16.97 8.08 -3.13
CA LYS A 457 -16.59 8.25 -4.54
C LYS A 457 -15.50 9.31 -4.62
N THR A 458 -14.44 9.05 -5.37
CA THR A 458 -13.33 9.98 -5.59
C THR A 458 -12.56 9.58 -6.84
N THR A 459 -11.76 10.48 -7.39
CA THR A 459 -10.78 10.14 -8.42
C THR A 459 -9.38 10.18 -7.80
N LEU A 460 -8.69 9.03 -7.80
CA LEU A 460 -7.29 8.95 -7.38
C LEU A 460 -6.41 9.53 -8.49
N THR A 461 -5.58 10.50 -8.13
CA THR A 461 -4.67 11.20 -9.05
C THR A 461 -3.23 11.16 -8.53
N ASP A 462 -2.26 11.49 -9.40
CA ASP A 462 -0.87 11.77 -9.03
C ASP A 462 -0.57 13.27 -9.17
N PRO A 463 -0.83 14.09 -8.12
CA PRO A 463 -0.65 15.53 -8.16
C PRO A 463 0.73 15.93 -8.72
N GLY A 464 0.73 16.80 -9.72
CA GLY A 464 1.96 17.29 -10.36
C GLY A 464 2.70 16.26 -11.24
N GLY A 465 2.09 15.10 -11.55
CA GLY A 465 2.70 14.09 -12.42
C GLY A 465 3.89 13.37 -11.80
N GLN A 466 4.02 13.42 -10.48
CA GLN A 466 5.15 12.84 -9.74
C GLN A 466 5.06 11.32 -9.59
N GLY A 467 3.91 10.75 -9.96
CA GLY A 467 3.59 9.33 -9.81
C GLY A 467 2.99 8.97 -8.45
N LEU A 468 2.15 7.94 -8.44
CA LEU A 468 1.40 7.49 -7.25
C LEU A 468 2.28 7.04 -6.06
N THR A 469 3.58 6.82 -6.30
CA THR A 469 4.56 6.52 -5.22
C THR A 469 5.09 7.77 -4.51
N GLN A 470 4.92 8.95 -5.12
CA GLN A 470 5.46 10.23 -4.66
C GLN A 470 4.37 11.18 -4.18
N ALA A 471 3.19 11.13 -4.81
CA ALA A 471 2.03 11.91 -4.43
C ALA A 471 0.74 11.15 -4.70
N ILE A 472 -0.25 11.33 -3.82
CA ILE A 472 -1.61 10.79 -3.97
C ILE A 472 -2.59 11.95 -3.83
N GLY A 473 -3.46 12.12 -4.81
CA GLY A 473 -4.57 13.05 -4.81
C GLY A 473 -5.91 12.32 -4.75
N LEU A 474 -6.87 12.90 -4.04
CA LEU A 474 -8.26 12.52 -3.97
C LEU A 474 -9.06 13.69 -4.52
N ASP A 475 -9.45 13.62 -5.79
CA ASP A 475 -10.21 14.67 -6.45
C ASP A 475 -11.71 14.36 -6.36
N SER A 476 -12.52 15.41 -6.15
CA SER A 476 -13.98 15.33 -6.07
C SER A 476 -14.47 14.24 -5.11
N LEU A 477 -13.84 14.13 -3.94
CA LEU A 477 -14.25 13.22 -2.88
C LEU A 477 -15.69 13.52 -2.49
N THR A 478 -16.49 12.46 -2.39
CA THR A 478 -17.81 12.47 -1.77
C THR A 478 -17.90 11.23 -0.89
N ALA A 479 -18.16 11.42 0.39
CA ALA A 479 -18.26 10.34 1.37
C ALA A 479 -19.52 10.53 2.21
N THR A 480 -20.47 9.60 2.10
CA THR A 480 -21.75 9.65 2.82
C THR A 480 -21.90 8.42 3.71
N MET A 481 -22.45 8.60 4.92
CA MET A 481 -22.79 7.55 5.88
C MET A 481 -23.92 8.04 6.80
N ASP A 482 -24.52 7.16 7.61
CA ASP A 482 -25.71 7.48 8.43
C ASP A 482 -25.61 8.77 9.26
N ASN A 483 -24.43 9.07 9.79
CA ASN A 483 -24.20 10.19 10.71
C ASN A 483 -23.26 11.26 10.14
N ALA A 484 -22.83 11.14 8.88
CA ALA A 484 -21.92 12.11 8.30
C ALA A 484 -21.92 12.15 6.76
N SER A 485 -21.67 13.34 6.22
CA SER A 485 -21.47 13.58 4.80
C SER A 485 -20.33 14.58 4.60
N PHE A 486 -19.33 14.18 3.84
CA PHE A 486 -18.12 14.94 3.55
C PHE A 486 -17.91 15.01 2.04
N GLY A 487 -17.23 16.05 1.57
CA GLY A 487 -16.68 16.10 0.23
C GLY A 487 -15.58 17.14 0.08
N GLY A 488 -15.01 17.22 -1.11
CA GLY A 488 -13.93 18.14 -1.45
C GLY A 488 -12.72 17.43 -2.02
N ASP A 489 -11.52 17.95 -1.77
CA ASP A 489 -10.29 17.47 -2.39
C ASP A 489 -9.20 17.30 -1.33
N ALA A 490 -8.33 16.32 -1.51
CA ALA A 490 -7.18 16.12 -0.62
C ALA A 490 -5.97 15.65 -1.41
N SER A 491 -4.78 16.15 -1.09
CA SER A 491 -3.53 15.69 -1.69
C SER A 491 -2.45 15.51 -0.63
N LEU A 492 -1.61 14.49 -0.82
CA LEU A 492 -0.46 14.21 0.01
C LEU A 492 0.74 13.91 -0.89
N ALA A 493 1.77 14.76 -0.81
CA ALA A 493 3.06 14.52 -1.44
C ALA A 493 4.09 14.13 -0.37
N PHE A 494 4.96 13.16 -0.67
CA PHE A 494 5.92 12.60 0.27
C PHE A 494 7.34 13.19 0.14
N HIS A 495 7.69 13.75 -1.03
CA HIS A 495 9.04 14.24 -1.34
C HIS A 495 9.03 15.67 -1.91
N PRO A 496 10.05 16.52 -1.63
CA PRO A 496 11.21 16.30 -0.75
C PRO A 496 10.88 16.38 0.76
N ALA A 497 9.69 16.83 1.11
CA ALA A 497 9.13 16.83 2.47
C ALA A 497 7.62 16.58 2.39
N PRO A 498 6.97 16.05 3.45
CA PRO A 498 5.53 15.84 3.46
C PRO A 498 4.77 17.15 3.23
N LYS A 499 3.92 17.17 2.21
CA LYS A 499 3.01 18.29 1.94
C LYS A 499 1.57 17.77 1.90
N LEU A 500 0.73 18.32 2.77
CA LEU A 500 -0.69 17.98 2.89
C LEU A 500 -1.53 19.16 2.39
N GLU A 501 -2.41 18.94 1.42
CA GLU A 501 -3.42 19.93 1.04
C GLU A 501 -4.80 19.32 1.19
N ILE A 502 -5.73 20.02 1.85
CA ILE A 502 -7.10 19.56 2.07
C ILE A 502 -8.06 20.73 1.86
N ASP A 503 -9.02 20.58 0.97
CA ASP A 503 -10.25 21.39 0.93
C ASP A 503 -11.41 20.47 1.32
N LEU A 504 -11.86 20.56 2.58
CA LEU A 504 -12.89 19.69 3.13
C LEU A 504 -14.18 20.46 3.40
N SER A 505 -15.26 20.00 2.77
CA SER A 505 -16.63 20.46 2.98
C SER A 505 -17.46 19.39 3.70
N ILE A 506 -18.04 19.73 4.84
CA ILE A 506 -18.83 18.84 5.69
C ILE A 506 -20.27 19.36 5.70
N ALA A 507 -21.18 18.68 4.99
CA ALA A 507 -22.59 19.08 4.97
C ALA A 507 -23.26 18.80 6.32
N GLN A 508 -22.97 17.65 6.92
CA GLN A 508 -23.40 17.30 8.26
C GLN A 508 -22.44 16.26 8.85
N ALA A 509 -22.09 16.37 10.12
CA ALA A 509 -21.43 15.29 10.85
C ALA A 509 -21.85 15.26 12.32
N ASN A 510 -22.26 14.10 12.81
CA ASN A 510 -22.50 13.86 14.23
C ASN A 510 -21.34 13.05 14.82
N LEU A 511 -20.36 13.76 15.37
CA LEU A 511 -19.15 13.17 15.93
C LEU A 511 -19.43 12.33 17.19
N ASP A 512 -20.50 12.64 17.93
CA ASP A 512 -20.91 11.84 19.09
C ASP A 512 -21.39 10.46 18.66
N ALA A 513 -22.20 10.39 17.61
CA ALA A 513 -22.68 9.12 17.05
C ALA A 513 -21.52 8.32 16.43
N LEU A 514 -20.62 8.98 15.70
CA LEU A 514 -19.44 8.32 15.11
C LEU A 514 -18.52 7.74 16.19
N ARG A 515 -18.28 8.50 17.28
CA ARG A 515 -17.48 8.08 18.43
C ARG A 515 -18.13 6.94 19.20
N ALA A 516 -19.45 7.01 19.44
CA ALA A 516 -20.20 5.95 20.12
C ALA A 516 -20.21 4.63 19.34
N ALA A 517 -20.04 4.68 18.01
CA ALA A 517 -19.92 3.52 17.16
C ALA A 517 -18.48 2.96 17.06
N MET A 518 -17.48 3.60 17.67
CA MET A 518 -16.12 3.05 17.73
C MET A 518 -16.07 1.82 18.65
N PRO A 519 -15.19 0.84 18.38
CA PRO A 519 -14.97 -0.27 19.29
C PRO A 519 -14.50 0.26 20.65
N ALA A 520 -15.00 -0.33 21.74
CA ALA A 520 -14.51 -0.01 23.06
C ALA A 520 -12.99 -0.27 23.11
N PRO A 521 -12.16 0.69 23.58
CA PRO A 521 -10.75 0.41 23.83
C PRO A 521 -10.63 -0.84 24.69
N GLN A 522 -9.70 -1.73 24.37
CA GLN A 522 -9.37 -2.83 25.28
C GLN A 522 -9.09 -2.22 26.65
N ALA A 523 -9.85 -2.66 27.66
CA ALA A 523 -9.77 -2.09 29.00
C ALA A 523 -8.31 -2.13 29.44
N ALA A 524 -7.68 -0.95 29.54
CA ALA A 524 -6.38 -0.82 30.17
C ALA A 524 -6.52 -1.43 31.58
N PRO A 525 -5.50 -2.16 32.08
CA PRO A 525 -5.55 -2.73 33.42
C PRO A 525 -6.01 -1.66 34.41
N ALA A 526 -7.08 -1.95 35.16
CA ALA A 526 -7.74 -1.04 36.10
C ALA A 526 -6.81 -0.50 37.23
N ILE A 527 -5.54 -0.88 37.19
CA ILE A 527 -4.47 -0.57 38.14
C ILE A 527 -3.96 0.87 37.94
N MET A 528 -4.16 1.49 36.77
CA MET A 528 -3.71 2.87 36.51
C MET A 528 -4.73 3.97 36.88
N ALA A 529 -5.95 3.62 37.27
CA ALA A 529 -7.04 4.58 37.47
C ALA A 529 -7.17 5.14 38.90
N GLN A 530 -6.26 4.80 39.83
CA GLN A 530 -6.44 5.08 41.27
C GLN A 530 -5.46 6.10 41.87
N THR A 531 -4.51 6.64 41.11
CA THR A 531 -3.68 7.73 41.62
C THR A 531 -4.40 9.06 41.35
N PRO A 532 -4.74 9.87 42.38
CA PRO A 532 -5.23 11.22 42.15
C PRO A 532 -4.25 11.98 41.24
N PRO A 533 -4.74 12.78 40.28
CA PRO A 533 -3.86 13.55 39.41
C PRO A 533 -2.94 14.43 40.26
N ALA A 534 -1.63 14.36 40.02
CA ALA A 534 -0.63 15.12 40.77
C ALA A 534 -0.61 16.63 40.44
N SER A 535 -1.27 17.02 39.35
CA SER A 535 -1.36 18.38 38.83
C SER A 535 -2.73 18.58 38.16
N VAL A 536 -3.20 19.84 38.13
CA VAL A 536 -4.45 20.21 37.47
C VAL A 536 -4.29 20.22 35.94
N ALA A 537 -3.09 20.52 35.45
CA ALA A 537 -2.78 20.52 34.02
C ALA A 537 -2.18 19.17 33.58
N PRO A 538 -2.87 18.38 32.74
CA PRO A 538 -2.29 17.14 32.24
C PRO A 538 -1.05 17.42 31.39
N ASN A 539 0.00 16.61 31.55
CA ASN A 539 1.22 16.72 30.77
C ASN A 539 1.01 16.19 29.34
N ILE A 540 0.40 17.02 28.49
CA ILE A 540 0.14 16.74 27.08
C ILE A 540 1.27 17.38 26.26
N ALA A 541 2.07 16.55 25.57
CA ALA A 541 3.15 17.01 24.69
C ALA A 541 2.64 17.33 23.27
N LEU A 542 3.08 18.44 22.69
CA LEU A 542 2.78 18.80 21.30
C LEU A 542 3.61 17.98 20.29
N PRO A 543 3.04 17.58 19.14
CA PRO A 543 3.76 16.88 18.08
C PRO A 543 4.64 17.84 17.24
N LEU A 544 5.55 18.58 17.87
CA LEU A 544 6.35 19.65 17.24
C LEU A 544 7.26 19.15 16.10
N ASN A 545 7.72 17.91 16.17
CA ASN A 545 8.56 17.32 15.12
C ASN A 545 7.87 17.28 13.76
N PHE A 546 6.55 17.03 13.73
CA PHE A 546 5.78 17.05 12.50
C PHE A 546 5.70 18.47 11.94
N LEU A 547 5.47 19.47 12.79
CA LEU A 547 5.40 20.88 12.38
C LEU A 547 6.72 21.37 11.74
N ARG A 548 7.86 20.86 12.22
CA ARG A 548 9.19 21.24 11.70
C ARG A 548 9.56 20.61 10.35
N GLN A 549 8.93 19.49 9.99
CA GLN A 549 9.33 18.68 8.83
C GLN A 549 8.29 18.65 7.71
N ALA A 550 7.07 19.13 7.96
CA ALA A 550 5.96 19.09 7.01
C ALA A 550 5.47 20.49 6.62
N SER A 551 4.74 20.55 5.52
CA SER A 551 3.91 21.69 5.15
C SER A 551 2.46 21.24 5.02
N ALA A 552 1.52 22.12 5.36
CA ALA A 552 0.10 21.81 5.26
C ALA A 552 -0.72 23.03 4.88
N ASP A 553 -1.75 22.84 4.06
CA ASP A 553 -2.78 23.83 3.77
C ASP A 553 -4.14 23.14 3.90
N VAL A 554 -4.90 23.50 4.94
CA VAL A 554 -6.17 22.86 5.29
C VAL A 554 -7.27 23.91 5.34
N LEU A 555 -8.14 23.88 4.33
CA LEU A 555 -9.39 24.61 4.30
C LEU A 555 -10.52 23.69 4.79
N LEU A 556 -11.24 24.13 5.81
CA LEU A 556 -12.36 23.40 6.39
C LEU A 556 -13.62 24.27 6.31
N LYS A 557 -14.71 23.71 5.79
CA LYS A 557 -16.06 24.27 5.84
C LYS A 557 -17.01 23.20 6.37
N ALA A 558 -17.78 23.49 7.40
CA ALA A 558 -18.78 22.59 7.94
C ALA A 558 -20.11 23.31 8.18
N ASP A 559 -21.16 22.88 7.48
CA ASP A 559 -22.48 23.49 7.57
C ASP A 559 -23.14 23.16 8.93
N SER A 560 -22.99 21.91 9.38
CA SER A 560 -23.52 21.42 10.65
C SER A 560 -22.62 20.33 11.26
N LEU A 561 -22.08 20.58 12.46
CA LEU A 561 -21.25 19.64 13.21
C LEU A 561 -21.83 19.45 14.61
N THR A 562 -22.15 18.22 15.00
CA THR A 562 -22.57 17.90 16.37
C THR A 562 -21.43 17.24 17.12
N TYR A 563 -21.05 17.82 18.24
CA TYR A 563 -19.98 17.34 19.12
C TYR A 563 -20.33 17.65 20.59
N ASP A 564 -20.21 16.65 21.45
CA ASP A 564 -20.51 16.68 22.88
C ASP A 564 -21.88 17.29 23.21
N GLY A 565 -22.90 16.90 22.44
CA GLY A 565 -24.27 17.38 22.60
C GLY A 565 -24.53 18.82 22.12
N ALA A 566 -23.54 19.51 21.56
CA ALA A 566 -23.69 20.81 20.91
C ALA A 566 -23.68 20.68 19.39
N THR A 567 -24.63 21.35 18.73
CA THR A 567 -24.59 21.53 17.27
C THR A 567 -23.99 22.90 16.92
N TYR A 568 -22.86 22.86 16.23
CA TYR A 568 -22.17 24.00 15.65
C TYR A 568 -22.57 24.14 14.18
N LYS A 569 -22.75 25.37 13.70
CA LYS A 569 -23.19 25.66 12.33
C LYS A 569 -22.26 26.64 11.63
N ALA A 570 -22.18 26.54 10.31
CA ALA A 570 -21.39 27.43 9.47
C ALA A 570 -19.95 27.61 10.00
N LEU A 571 -19.32 26.51 10.40
CA LEU A 571 -17.92 26.50 10.81
C LEU A 571 -17.04 26.65 9.57
N GLN A 572 -16.08 27.56 9.62
CA GLN A 572 -15.10 27.72 8.55
C GLN A 572 -13.75 28.08 9.15
N GLY A 573 -12.68 27.52 8.60
CA GLY A 573 -11.32 27.82 9.06
C GLY A 573 -10.29 27.48 8.00
N HIS A 574 -9.17 28.19 8.04
CA HIS A 574 -8.02 27.94 7.18
C HIS A 574 -6.77 27.80 8.05
N ALA A 575 -6.17 26.61 8.04
CA ALA A 575 -4.97 26.30 8.77
C ALA A 575 -3.81 26.11 7.79
N VAL A 576 -2.71 26.86 7.97
CA VAL A 576 -1.53 26.81 7.11
C VAL A 576 -0.30 26.54 7.96
N LEU A 577 0.42 25.47 7.64
CA LEU A 577 1.74 25.15 8.18
C LEU A 577 2.78 25.41 7.09
N ASN A 578 3.62 26.41 7.33
CA ASN A 578 4.74 26.74 6.45
C ASN A 578 5.95 27.16 7.30
N ASN A 579 7.14 26.66 6.98
CA ASN A 579 8.39 26.98 7.68
C ASN A 579 8.31 26.81 9.22
N SER A 580 7.76 25.69 9.70
CA SER A 580 7.54 25.42 11.14
C SER A 580 6.52 26.34 11.86
N LEU A 581 5.86 27.24 11.13
CA LEU A 581 4.81 28.11 11.67
C LEU A 581 3.43 27.58 11.22
N LEU A 582 2.67 27.05 12.17
CA LEU A 582 1.26 26.73 12.00
C LEU A 582 0.44 27.96 12.34
N THR A 583 -0.39 28.44 11.42
CA THR A 583 -1.35 29.53 11.65
C THR A 583 -2.76 29.04 11.40
N VAL A 584 -3.71 29.50 12.21
CA VAL A 584 -5.14 29.25 12.04
C VAL A 584 -5.83 30.60 11.90
N ASN A 585 -6.25 30.91 10.67
CA ASN A 585 -6.81 32.20 10.30
C ASN A 585 -8.32 32.12 10.13
N PRO A 586 -9.03 33.02 10.82
CA PRO A 586 -9.78 32.65 12.00
C PRO A 586 -10.76 31.51 11.73
N LEU A 587 -10.81 30.55 12.65
CA LEU A 587 -11.92 29.62 12.76
C LEU A 587 -13.16 30.41 13.22
N THR A 588 -14.19 30.50 12.38
CA THR A 588 -15.45 31.18 12.72
C THR A 588 -16.61 30.20 12.62
N GLY A 589 -17.71 30.50 13.32
CA GLY A 589 -18.99 29.80 13.15
C GLY A 589 -20.00 30.14 14.23
N GLN A 590 -21.04 29.33 14.34
CA GLN A 590 -22.13 29.50 15.30
C GLN A 590 -22.17 28.32 16.28
N SER A 591 -22.06 28.61 17.58
CA SER A 591 -22.40 27.67 18.65
C SER A 591 -23.89 27.79 19.02
N PRO A 592 -24.46 26.86 19.80
CA PRO A 592 -25.84 26.99 20.29
C PRO A 592 -26.13 28.30 21.04
N GLY A 593 -25.10 28.95 21.61
CA GLY A 593 -25.25 30.23 22.33
C GLY A 593 -25.11 31.47 21.45
N GLY A 594 -24.48 31.37 20.27
CA GLY A 594 -24.07 32.52 19.47
C GLY A 594 -22.77 32.31 18.68
N ALA A 595 -22.32 33.36 18.00
CA ALA A 595 -21.12 33.32 17.16
C ALA A 595 -19.86 33.02 17.98
N ILE A 596 -18.91 32.31 17.37
CA ILE A 596 -17.58 32.05 17.90
C ILE A 596 -16.54 32.46 16.84
N SER A 597 -15.45 33.07 17.27
CA SER A 597 -14.26 33.26 16.45
C SER A 597 -13.00 32.96 17.24
N ALA A 598 -12.11 32.17 16.65
CA ALA A 598 -10.82 31.82 17.23
C ALA A 598 -9.72 31.96 16.19
N SER A 599 -8.55 32.45 16.58
CA SER A 599 -7.34 32.40 15.77
C SER A 599 -6.14 32.10 16.66
N GLY A 600 -5.10 31.55 16.06
CA GLY A 600 -3.90 31.21 16.81
C GLY A 600 -2.74 30.83 15.91
N SER A 601 -1.57 30.71 16.52
CA SER A 601 -0.37 30.26 15.85
C SER A 601 0.50 29.43 16.78
N ILE A 602 1.23 28.47 16.21
CA ILE A 602 2.29 27.71 16.88
C ILE A 602 3.54 27.84 16.02
N ASP A 603 4.57 28.47 16.55
CA ASP A 603 5.89 28.59 15.93
C ASP A 603 6.83 27.55 16.55
N ALA A 604 7.05 26.47 15.80
CA ALA A 604 7.95 25.38 16.20
C ALA A 604 9.41 25.62 15.77
N SER A 605 9.74 26.78 15.18
CA SER A 605 11.14 27.14 14.90
C SER A 605 11.91 27.55 16.17
N GLU A 606 11.20 27.96 17.22
CA GLU A 606 11.72 28.18 18.57
C GLU A 606 11.67 26.89 19.41
N ASP A 607 12.52 26.78 20.43
CA ASP A 607 12.47 25.72 21.46
C ASP A 607 12.73 26.36 22.85
N PRO A 608 11.71 26.45 23.73
CA PRO A 608 10.34 25.94 23.57
C PRO A 608 9.52 26.71 22.52
N ALA A 609 8.52 26.04 21.91
CA ALA A 609 7.69 26.61 20.84
C ALA A 609 6.89 27.84 21.31
N ALA A 610 6.74 28.84 20.44
CA ALA A 610 5.99 30.07 20.74
C ALA A 610 4.57 30.01 20.21
N GLU A 611 3.60 30.42 21.04
CA GLU A 611 2.18 30.20 20.75
C GLU A 611 1.34 31.46 20.96
N THR A 612 0.30 31.60 20.15
CA THR A 612 -0.71 32.64 20.33
C THR A 612 -2.11 32.08 20.21
N LEU A 613 -3.03 32.60 21.04
CA LEU A 613 -4.45 32.25 21.02
C LEU A 613 -5.29 33.51 21.22
N LYS A 614 -6.21 33.74 20.29
CA LYS A 614 -7.29 34.71 20.41
C LYS A 614 -8.61 33.99 20.30
N LEU A 615 -9.46 34.15 21.30
CA LEU A 615 -10.83 33.62 21.32
C LEU A 615 -11.79 34.77 21.61
N ASN A 616 -12.84 34.87 20.80
CA ASN A 616 -13.97 35.75 21.05
C ASN A 616 -15.27 34.96 20.89
N ALA A 617 -15.98 34.78 22.00
CA ALA A 617 -17.26 34.09 22.06
C ALA A 617 -18.27 34.98 22.83
N PRO A 618 -18.99 35.88 22.16
CA PRO A 618 -19.93 36.84 22.78
C PRO A 618 -21.18 36.19 23.40
N ALA A 619 -21.47 34.93 23.09
CA ALA A 619 -22.50 34.15 23.76
C ALA A 619 -22.25 32.66 23.50
N LEU A 620 -21.67 31.97 24.47
CA LEU A 620 -21.41 30.54 24.42
C LEU A 620 -22.35 29.83 25.38
N ALA A 621 -22.98 28.75 24.94
CA ALA A 621 -23.86 27.96 25.81
C ALA A 621 -23.00 27.18 26.83
N LEU A 622 -23.10 27.54 28.11
CA LEU A 622 -22.21 27.03 29.16
C LEU A 622 -22.39 25.52 29.39
N GLY A 623 -23.63 25.02 29.34
CA GLY A 623 -23.91 23.59 29.56
C GLY A 623 -23.19 22.69 28.55
N PRO A 624 -23.46 22.81 27.24
CA PRO A 624 -22.77 22.03 26.22
C PRO A 624 -21.26 22.29 26.17
N PHE A 625 -20.82 23.52 26.44
CA PHE A 625 -19.39 23.83 26.54
C PHE A 625 -18.71 23.04 27.66
N LEU A 626 -19.29 23.01 28.87
CA LEU A 626 -18.73 22.25 29.99
C LEU A 626 -18.70 20.74 29.69
N HIS A 627 -19.78 20.23 29.09
CA HIS A 627 -19.83 18.84 28.63
C HIS A 627 -18.69 18.51 27.67
N GLY A 628 -18.43 19.40 26.69
CA GLY A 628 -17.31 19.38 25.75
C GLY A 628 -15.92 19.16 26.36
N PHE A 629 -15.73 19.56 27.62
CA PHE A 629 -14.48 19.38 28.37
C PHE A 629 -14.54 18.21 29.37
N GLY A 630 -15.56 17.35 29.28
CA GLY A 630 -15.78 16.26 30.22
C GLY A 630 -16.21 16.71 31.62
N LEU A 631 -16.64 17.97 31.78
CA LEU A 631 -17.12 18.50 33.05
C LEU A 631 -18.63 18.27 33.18
N PRO A 632 -19.14 17.90 34.37
CA PRO A 632 -20.58 17.75 34.58
C PRO A 632 -21.30 19.06 34.27
N ALA A 633 -22.57 18.98 33.86
CA ALA A 633 -23.47 20.12 33.59
C ALA A 633 -23.81 20.91 34.87
N MET A 634 -22.78 21.51 35.45
CA MET A 634 -22.77 22.07 36.79
C MET A 634 -23.28 23.52 36.79
N ALA A 635 -23.36 24.12 35.60
CA ALA A 635 -23.96 25.41 35.35
C ALA A 635 -24.64 25.44 33.97
N GLN A 636 -25.70 26.26 33.86
CA GLN A 636 -26.48 26.51 32.67
C GLN A 636 -26.58 28.03 32.43
N GLY A 637 -26.75 28.42 31.18
CA GLY A 637 -26.83 29.82 30.76
C GLY A 637 -25.84 30.14 29.64
N THR A 638 -25.69 31.43 29.34
CA THR A 638 -24.74 31.91 28.34
C THR A 638 -23.53 32.55 29.02
N ILE A 639 -22.34 32.27 28.49
CA ILE A 639 -21.08 32.86 28.94
C ILE A 639 -20.44 33.62 27.77
N GLN A 640 -20.00 34.83 28.05
CA GLN A 640 -19.12 35.63 27.22
C GLN A 640 -17.69 35.27 27.56
N ALA A 641 -16.94 34.74 26.61
CA ALA A 641 -15.55 34.39 26.80
C ALA A 641 -14.67 35.17 25.83
N GLN A 642 -13.63 35.79 26.37
CA GLN A 642 -12.59 36.44 25.59
C GLN A 642 -11.22 36.03 26.11
N VAL A 643 -10.36 35.61 25.19
CA VAL A 643 -8.99 35.23 25.48
C VAL A 643 -8.08 35.93 24.48
N ASN A 644 -7.02 36.55 24.98
CA ASN A 644 -5.91 37.01 24.16
C ASN A 644 -4.63 36.68 24.92
N ALA A 645 -3.98 35.59 24.53
CA ALA A 645 -2.85 35.03 25.25
C ALA A 645 -1.72 34.63 24.29
N SER A 646 -0.50 34.72 24.79
CA SER A 646 0.69 34.13 24.20
C SER A 646 1.41 33.29 25.23
N ALA A 647 2.02 32.20 24.81
CA ALA A 647 2.74 31.27 25.68
C ALA A 647 4.00 30.73 24.98
N ARG A 648 4.88 30.12 25.77
CA ARG A 648 6.02 29.34 25.28
C ARG A 648 6.10 28.01 26.00
N GLY A 649 6.07 26.90 25.27
CA GLY A 649 6.10 25.58 25.88
C GLY A 649 6.03 24.45 24.88
N ASN A 650 6.54 23.28 25.27
CA ASN A 650 6.40 22.05 24.47
C ASN A 650 5.29 21.16 25.04
N THR A 651 4.82 21.47 26.24
CA THR A 651 3.73 20.79 26.96
C THR A 651 2.73 21.80 27.51
N LEU A 652 1.49 21.36 27.78
CA LEU A 652 0.45 22.22 28.37
C LEU A 652 0.89 22.90 29.69
N PRO A 653 1.54 22.21 30.65
CA PRO A 653 2.08 22.86 31.84
C PRO A 653 3.12 23.96 31.52
N ASP A 654 4.03 23.74 30.56
CA ASP A 654 5.01 24.75 30.15
C ASP A 654 4.32 26.00 29.59
N MET A 655 3.30 25.80 28.76
CA MET A 655 2.51 26.89 28.18
C MET A 655 1.80 27.70 29.26
N LEU A 656 1.17 27.03 30.23
CA LEU A 656 0.50 27.69 31.35
C LEU A 656 1.51 28.43 32.25
N ALA A 657 2.69 27.84 32.50
CA ALA A 657 3.75 28.44 33.29
C ALA A 657 4.37 29.71 32.66
N THR A 658 4.22 29.92 31.36
CA THR A 658 4.74 31.09 30.64
C THR A 658 3.64 32.00 30.08
N VAL A 659 2.36 31.65 30.28
CA VAL A 659 1.24 32.35 29.66
C VAL A 659 1.23 33.83 30.03
N THR A 660 1.14 34.68 29.01
CA THR A 660 1.05 36.12 29.12
C THR A 660 -0.17 36.59 28.33
N GLY A 661 -1.08 37.31 28.96
CA GLY A 661 -2.30 37.72 28.30
C GLY A 661 -3.48 37.95 29.23
N GLN A 662 -4.66 37.98 28.64
CA GLN A 662 -5.90 38.39 29.29
C GLN A 662 -6.98 37.34 29.07
N LEU A 663 -7.64 36.95 30.15
CA LEU A 663 -8.84 36.12 30.16
C LEU A 663 -9.99 36.93 30.77
N GLY A 664 -11.11 36.94 30.06
CA GLY A 664 -12.35 37.58 30.46
C GLY A 664 -13.53 36.62 30.31
N LEU A 665 -14.24 36.37 31.40
CA LEU A 665 -15.46 35.55 31.43
C LEU A 665 -16.61 36.34 32.06
N ALA A 666 -17.73 36.50 31.37
CA ALA A 666 -18.90 37.20 31.87
C ALA A 666 -20.18 36.41 31.60
N SER A 667 -21.09 36.32 32.56
CA SER A 667 -22.38 35.64 32.42
C SER A 667 -23.45 36.42 33.17
N VAL A 668 -24.67 36.40 32.64
CA VAL A 668 -25.84 37.10 33.18
C VAL A 668 -27.03 36.15 33.12
N ASN A 669 -27.83 36.11 34.19
CA ASN A 669 -29.05 35.30 34.29
C ASN A 669 -28.80 33.79 34.04
N GLY A 670 -27.79 33.22 34.70
CA GLY A 670 -27.47 31.80 34.66
C GLY A 670 -28.14 30.99 35.77
N VAL A 671 -27.90 29.68 35.78
CA VAL A 671 -28.26 28.77 36.87
C VAL A 671 -27.06 27.90 37.18
N VAL A 672 -26.72 27.75 38.45
CA VAL A 672 -25.63 26.87 38.91
C VAL A 672 -26.19 25.89 39.93
N ASP A 673 -25.67 24.66 39.95
CA ASP A 673 -26.03 23.73 41.01
C ASP A 673 -25.39 24.16 42.34
N GLY A 674 -26.13 24.10 43.45
CA GLY A 674 -25.63 24.50 44.75
C GLY A 674 -24.40 23.70 45.22
N SER A 675 -24.22 22.45 44.77
CA SER A 675 -23.00 21.67 45.06
C SER A 675 -21.73 22.31 44.50
N VAL A 676 -21.85 23.09 43.42
CA VAL A 676 -20.74 23.79 42.78
C VAL A 676 -20.32 25.00 43.60
N LEU A 677 -21.29 25.78 44.09
CA LEU A 677 -21.04 26.86 45.03
C LEU A 677 -20.47 26.33 46.35
N GLY A 678 -20.96 25.18 46.80
CA GLY A 678 -20.42 24.45 47.96
C GLY A 678 -18.97 24.02 47.76
N ARG A 679 -18.61 23.48 46.60
CA ARG A 679 -17.22 23.07 46.29
C ARG A 679 -16.27 24.26 46.17
N MET A 680 -16.70 25.33 45.49
CA MET A 680 -15.86 26.52 45.31
C MET A 680 -15.69 27.31 46.61
N PHE A 681 -16.75 27.44 47.40
CA PHE A 681 -16.81 28.43 48.48
C PHE A 681 -17.14 27.85 49.86
N GLY A 682 -17.46 26.55 49.97
CA GLY A 682 -17.80 25.92 51.24
C GLY A 682 -16.70 26.02 52.29
N GLY A 683 -15.44 25.79 51.91
CA GLY A 683 -14.29 25.98 52.80
C GLY A 683 -14.13 27.43 53.26
N ALA A 684 -14.49 28.39 52.39
CA ALA A 684 -14.49 29.80 52.74
C ALA A 684 -15.59 30.14 53.76
N LEU A 685 -16.81 29.63 53.59
CA LEU A 685 -17.86 29.81 54.60
C LEU A 685 -17.52 29.12 55.93
N GLN A 686 -16.97 27.91 55.89
CA GLN A 686 -16.57 27.18 57.11
C GLN A 686 -15.50 27.93 57.90
N SER A 687 -14.46 28.43 57.24
CA SER A 687 -13.43 29.26 57.89
C SER A 687 -13.95 30.60 58.40
N ALA A 688 -15.02 31.13 57.79
CA ALA A 688 -15.76 32.29 58.29
C ALA A 688 -16.71 31.99 59.47
N GLY A 689 -16.75 30.74 59.97
CA GLY A 689 -17.65 30.32 61.06
C GLY A 689 -19.10 30.12 60.62
N LEU A 690 -19.34 30.01 59.32
CA LEU A 690 -20.67 29.89 58.72
C LEU A 690 -20.91 28.46 58.21
N PRO A 691 -22.12 27.91 58.39
CA PRO A 691 -22.41 26.56 57.91
C PRO A 691 -22.37 26.50 56.39
N ALA A 692 -21.58 25.59 55.83
CA ALA A 692 -21.46 25.39 54.39
C ALA A 692 -22.81 25.08 53.72
N SER A 693 -23.78 24.53 54.45
CA SER A 693 -25.14 24.23 53.98
C SER A 693 -25.89 25.46 53.44
N LEU A 694 -25.50 26.67 53.85
CA LEU A 694 -26.07 27.93 53.32
C LEU A 694 -25.92 28.05 51.80
N VAL A 695 -24.89 27.42 51.23
CA VAL A 695 -24.57 27.53 49.80
C VAL A 695 -24.46 26.17 49.11
N SER A 696 -24.15 25.11 49.86
CA SER A 696 -23.86 23.76 49.34
C SER A 696 -25.07 22.85 49.15
N SER A 697 -26.29 23.27 49.53
CA SER A 697 -27.49 22.46 49.30
C SER A 697 -27.65 22.18 47.79
N PRO A 698 -27.67 20.89 47.36
CA PRO A 698 -27.86 20.51 45.97
C PRO A 698 -29.14 21.13 45.37
N GLY A 699 -29.16 21.34 44.06
CA GLY A 699 -30.27 21.92 43.34
C GLY A 699 -29.97 23.27 42.69
N PRO A 700 -30.86 23.76 41.82
CA PRO A 700 -30.62 24.94 41.00
C PRO A 700 -30.58 26.23 41.84
N VAL A 701 -29.54 27.03 41.64
CA VAL A 701 -29.34 28.36 42.23
C VAL A 701 -29.26 29.38 41.09
N SER A 702 -30.17 30.35 41.06
CA SER A 702 -30.15 31.41 40.07
C SER A 702 -28.92 32.32 40.26
N LEU A 703 -28.18 32.54 39.18
CA LEU A 703 -27.08 33.49 39.06
C LEU A 703 -27.56 34.75 38.36
N ARG A 704 -27.53 35.88 39.05
CA ARG A 704 -27.79 37.19 38.45
C ARG A 704 -26.62 37.61 37.56
N CYS A 705 -25.39 37.50 38.07
CA CYS A 705 -24.19 37.71 37.27
C CYS A 705 -23.02 36.83 37.73
N ALA A 706 -22.12 36.50 36.81
CA ALA A 706 -20.80 35.99 37.11
C ALA A 706 -19.78 36.72 36.24
N ALA A 707 -18.67 37.15 36.81
CA ALA A 707 -17.62 37.89 36.11
C ALA A 707 -16.24 37.47 36.64
N LEU A 708 -15.34 37.09 35.73
CA LEU A 708 -13.93 36.81 36.01
C LEU A 708 -13.06 37.61 35.02
N ARG A 709 -12.08 38.34 35.55
CA ARG A 709 -11.04 39.01 34.78
C ARG A 709 -9.66 38.63 35.34
N LEU A 710 -8.86 37.98 34.52
CA LEU A 710 -7.50 37.53 34.87
C LEU A 710 -6.49 38.11 33.89
N ASP A 711 -5.47 38.78 34.41
CA ASP A 711 -4.29 39.23 33.65
C ASP A 711 -3.08 38.39 34.05
N SER A 712 -2.44 37.73 33.10
CA SER A 712 -1.23 36.94 33.34
C SER A 712 -0.01 37.60 32.70
N THR A 713 1.09 37.57 33.43
CA THR A 713 2.42 37.92 32.93
C THR A 713 3.36 36.79 33.31
N ASN A 714 3.85 36.05 32.31
CA ASN A 714 4.78 34.94 32.46
C ASN A 714 4.34 33.91 33.53
N GLY A 715 3.11 33.38 33.38
CA GLY A 715 2.51 32.40 34.29
C GLY A 715 2.02 32.94 35.64
N SER A 716 2.36 34.18 35.99
CA SER A 716 1.85 34.84 37.19
C SER A 716 0.61 35.69 36.85
N GLY A 717 -0.54 35.21 37.26
CA GLY A 717 -1.85 35.82 37.05
C GLY A 717 -2.33 36.71 38.20
N THR A 718 -2.97 37.82 37.87
CA THR A 718 -3.73 38.68 38.80
C THR A 718 -5.20 38.67 38.42
N ILE A 719 -6.04 38.26 39.36
CA ILE A 719 -7.50 38.32 39.22
C ILE A 719 -7.95 39.74 39.58
N LYS A 720 -8.24 40.55 38.56
CA LYS A 720 -8.69 41.94 38.69
C LYS A 720 -10.17 42.06 39.07
N ALA A 721 -10.98 41.09 38.65
CA ALA A 721 -12.38 41.01 39.04
C ALA A 721 -12.79 39.55 39.19
N LEU A 722 -13.32 39.19 40.36
CA LEU A 722 -14.09 37.98 40.57
C LEU A 722 -15.39 38.38 41.25
N THR A 723 -16.53 38.19 40.58
CA THR A 723 -17.85 38.50 41.15
C THR A 723 -18.84 37.42 40.75
N ILE A 724 -19.56 36.88 41.72
CA ILE A 724 -20.64 35.91 41.53
C ILE A 724 -21.81 36.38 42.39
N ASP A 725 -22.86 36.87 41.74
CA ASP A 725 -24.09 37.32 42.39
C ASP A 725 -25.17 36.27 42.17
N SER A 726 -25.56 35.57 43.24
CA SER A 726 -26.54 34.49 43.22
C SER A 726 -27.69 34.80 44.16
N SER A 727 -28.80 34.06 44.05
CA SER A 727 -29.92 34.18 44.98
C SER A 727 -29.59 33.84 46.44
N ARG A 728 -28.45 33.16 46.70
CA ARG A 728 -28.03 32.72 48.04
C ARG A 728 -26.89 33.55 48.63
N LEU A 729 -25.97 34.02 47.81
CA LEU A 729 -24.77 34.73 48.22
C LEU A 729 -24.29 35.68 47.12
N LEU A 730 -23.73 36.82 47.52
CA LEU A 730 -22.92 37.66 46.66
C LEU A 730 -21.45 37.43 47.03
N MET A 731 -20.66 36.94 46.10
CA MET A 731 -19.22 36.77 46.28
C MET A 731 -18.48 37.80 45.45
N GLN A 732 -17.54 38.48 46.09
CA GLN A 732 -16.57 39.32 45.41
C GLN A 732 -15.16 38.88 45.81
N GLY A 733 -14.19 39.01 44.93
CA GLY A 733 -12.82 38.69 45.27
C GLY A 733 -11.82 39.18 44.23
N GLY A 734 -10.57 38.93 44.56
CA GLY A 734 -9.40 39.20 43.73
C GLY A 734 -8.17 38.60 44.39
N GLY A 735 -7.05 38.63 43.70
CA GLY A 735 -5.80 38.06 44.21
C GLY A 735 -4.89 37.61 43.09
N THR A 736 -3.98 36.69 43.41
CA THR A 736 -2.99 36.17 42.48
C THR A 736 -3.15 34.67 42.29
N VAL A 737 -2.71 34.20 41.13
CA VAL A 737 -2.55 32.78 40.78
C VAL A 737 -1.19 32.61 40.13
N ASN A 738 -0.51 31.51 40.37
CA ASN A 738 0.74 31.17 39.69
C ASN A 738 0.55 29.80 39.05
N PHE A 739 0.62 29.76 37.72
CA PHE A 739 0.40 28.55 36.93
C PHE A 739 1.60 27.61 36.91
N ALA A 740 2.82 28.11 37.18
CA ALA A 740 4.02 27.28 37.24
C ALA A 740 4.04 26.41 38.51
N ASP A 741 3.68 27.01 39.64
CA ASP A 741 3.65 26.32 40.95
C ASP A 741 2.24 25.78 41.31
N GLU A 742 1.25 25.99 40.43
CA GLU A 742 -0.18 25.73 40.67
C GLU A 742 -0.68 26.29 42.01
N THR A 743 -0.24 27.49 42.38
CA THR A 743 -0.61 28.14 43.66
C THR A 743 -1.61 29.28 43.47
N LEU A 744 -2.42 29.52 44.50
CA LEU A 744 -3.36 30.64 44.53
C LEU A 744 -3.20 31.45 45.82
N GLY A 745 -3.52 32.75 45.73
CA GLY A 745 -3.49 33.72 46.81
C GLY A 745 -4.65 34.68 46.66
N LEU A 746 -5.85 34.25 47.05
CA LEU A 746 -7.10 34.96 46.82
C LEU A 746 -7.64 35.55 48.12
N VAL A 747 -8.35 36.68 48.01
CA VAL A 747 -9.19 37.20 49.08
C VAL A 747 -10.63 37.23 48.57
N LEU A 748 -11.47 36.42 49.20
CA LEU A 748 -12.90 36.32 48.93
C LEU A 748 -13.69 37.08 50.00
N LYS A 749 -14.68 37.86 49.58
CA LYS A 749 -15.59 38.64 50.43
C LYS A 749 -17.01 38.12 50.21
N PRO A 750 -17.38 36.97 50.81
CA PRO A 750 -18.76 36.50 50.80
C PRO A 750 -19.67 37.50 51.54
N ARG A 751 -20.73 37.94 50.87
CA ARG A 751 -21.81 38.74 51.42
C ARG A 751 -23.08 37.89 51.45
N LEU A 752 -23.56 37.60 52.66
CA LEU A 752 -24.80 36.86 52.90
C LEU A 752 -25.89 37.80 53.38
N ARG A 753 -27.13 37.49 53.02
CA ARG A 753 -28.29 38.25 53.46
C ARG A 753 -29.05 37.43 54.51
N VAL A 754 -28.88 37.79 55.78
CA VAL A 754 -29.48 37.09 56.93
C VAL A 754 -30.41 38.07 57.65
N GLY A 755 -31.70 37.78 57.68
CA GLY A 755 -32.70 38.61 58.40
C GLY A 755 -32.76 40.08 57.96
N GLY A 756 -32.42 40.38 56.69
CA GLY A 756 -32.39 41.77 56.18
C GLY A 756 -31.09 42.52 56.43
N THR A 757 -30.12 41.94 57.15
CA THR A 757 -28.77 42.48 57.35
C THR A 757 -27.76 41.81 56.42
N ASN A 758 -26.79 42.59 55.93
CA ASN A 758 -25.70 42.10 55.07
C ASN A 758 -24.51 41.73 55.95
N LEU A 759 -24.18 40.44 56.03
CA LEU A 759 -22.99 39.94 56.72
C LEU A 759 -21.87 39.75 55.70
N THR A 760 -20.72 40.42 55.91
CA THR A 760 -19.52 40.25 55.08
C THR A 760 -18.38 39.70 55.94
N VAL A 761 -17.85 38.52 55.60
CA VAL A 761 -16.70 37.93 56.30
C VAL A 761 -15.57 37.66 55.30
N PRO A 762 -14.52 38.49 55.24
CA PRO A 762 -13.40 38.27 54.32
C PRO A 762 -12.61 37.00 54.65
N VAL A 763 -12.38 36.17 53.63
CA VAL A 763 -11.65 34.91 53.70
C VAL A 763 -10.45 34.98 52.77
N GLN A 764 -9.30 34.55 53.26
CA GLN A 764 -8.11 34.33 52.46
C GLN A 764 -8.07 32.87 52.00
N VAL A 765 -7.76 32.66 50.72
CA VAL A 765 -7.57 31.34 50.12
C VAL A 765 -6.13 31.25 49.62
N GLY A 766 -5.36 30.30 50.16
CA GLY A 766 -3.97 30.03 49.78
C GLY A 766 -3.77 28.59 49.34
N GLY A 767 -2.52 28.15 49.23
CA GLY A 767 -2.18 26.76 48.89
C GLY A 767 -2.13 26.49 47.39
N THR A 768 -2.29 25.22 47.02
CA THR A 768 -2.27 24.78 45.61
C THR A 768 -3.68 24.67 45.04
N PHE A 769 -3.81 24.58 43.70
CA PHE A 769 -5.10 24.41 43.03
C PHE A 769 -5.83 23.12 43.46
N LEU A 770 -5.08 22.05 43.73
CA LEU A 770 -5.63 20.77 44.20
C LEU A 770 -5.91 20.73 45.70
N ALA A 771 -5.20 21.55 46.50
CA ALA A 771 -5.33 21.59 47.96
C ALA A 771 -5.39 23.04 48.46
N PRO A 772 -6.49 23.78 48.19
CA PRO A 772 -6.65 25.14 48.67
C PRO A 772 -6.82 25.14 50.20
N ASN A 773 -6.13 26.06 50.88
CA ASN A 773 -6.32 26.33 52.30
C ASN A 773 -7.20 27.58 52.49
N TYR A 774 -8.01 27.59 53.54
CA TYR A 774 -8.94 28.69 53.83
C TYR A 774 -8.69 29.23 55.25
N SER A 775 -8.52 30.53 55.38
CA SER A 775 -8.36 31.21 56.67
C SER A 775 -9.08 32.55 56.70
N LEU A 776 -9.42 33.06 57.88
CA LEU A 776 -9.92 34.42 58.02
C LEU A 776 -8.87 35.42 57.52
N ALA A 777 -9.27 36.38 56.69
CA ALA A 777 -8.32 37.37 56.17
C ALA A 777 -8.00 38.43 57.23
N PRO A 778 -6.71 38.66 57.58
CA PRO A 778 -6.30 39.78 58.41
C PRO A 778 -6.73 41.13 57.80
N GLN A 779 -7.03 42.14 58.62
CA GLN A 779 -7.47 43.45 58.12
C GLN A 779 -6.46 44.11 57.17
N SER A 780 -5.16 43.86 57.37
CA SER A 780 -4.08 44.31 56.48
C SER A 780 -4.17 43.68 55.08
N THR A 781 -4.51 42.40 54.99
CA THR A 781 -4.66 41.66 53.73
C THR A 781 -5.90 42.09 52.96
N VAL A 782 -6.98 42.46 53.67
CA VAL A 782 -8.21 42.99 53.07
C VAL A 782 -7.97 44.35 52.40
N ALA A 783 -7.12 45.19 52.98
CA ALA A 783 -6.71 46.47 52.39
C ALA A 783 -5.85 46.26 51.13
N ALA A 784 -4.88 45.35 51.18
CA ALA A 784 -4.02 45.01 50.04
C ALA A 784 -4.79 44.39 48.84
N ALA A 785 -5.76 43.52 49.12
CA ALA A 785 -6.63 42.96 48.09
C ALA A 785 -7.59 44.00 47.51
N ALA A 786 -8.05 44.97 48.30
CA ALA A 786 -8.85 46.08 47.80
C ALA A 786 -8.04 46.99 46.86
N THR A 787 -6.75 47.22 47.13
CA THR A 787 -5.85 47.95 46.22
C THR A 787 -5.55 47.18 44.93
N ALA A 788 -5.40 45.86 44.99
CA ALA A 788 -5.19 45.02 43.80
C ALA A 788 -6.44 44.90 42.92
N ALA A 789 -7.63 44.76 43.53
CA ALA A 789 -8.91 44.69 42.82
C ALA A 789 -9.37 46.07 42.29
N SER A 790 -8.88 47.18 42.85
CA SER A 790 -9.27 48.51 42.38
C SER A 790 -8.46 49.02 41.21
N GLY A 791 -7.22 48.57 40.97
CA GLY A 791 -6.42 48.92 39.78
C GLY A 791 -6.27 50.43 39.47
N LEU A 792 -6.71 51.30 40.37
CA LEU A 792 -6.99 52.73 40.13
C LEU A 792 -6.33 53.63 41.19
N ALA A 793 -5.60 53.06 42.15
CA ALA A 793 -5.07 53.80 43.29
C ALA A 793 -3.84 54.69 42.99
N SER A 794 -3.35 54.77 41.74
CA SER A 794 -2.17 55.58 41.40
C SER A 794 -2.34 56.53 40.22
N SER A 795 -3.58 56.86 39.81
CA SER A 795 -3.77 57.93 38.81
C SER A 795 -3.95 59.30 39.50
N PRO A 796 -3.27 60.38 39.04
CA PRO A 796 -3.45 61.74 39.56
C PRO A 796 -4.90 62.27 39.43
N LEU A 797 -5.76 61.55 38.70
CA LEU A 797 -7.18 61.86 38.49
C LEU A 797 -8.02 61.76 39.77
N GLN A 798 -7.56 61.06 40.81
CA GLN A 798 -8.28 60.94 42.09
C GLN A 798 -8.36 62.25 42.88
N GLN A 799 -7.46 63.22 42.64
CA GLN A 799 -7.53 64.55 43.28
C GLN A 799 -8.36 65.56 42.48
N ALA A 800 -8.66 65.29 41.21
CA ALA A 800 -9.36 66.23 40.33
C ALA A 800 -10.90 66.05 40.31
N LEU A 801 -11.43 64.92 40.79
CA LEU A 801 -12.86 64.61 40.67
C LEU A 801 -13.41 64.11 42.01
N GLY A 802 -14.14 65.00 42.70
CA GLY A 802 -14.74 64.77 44.01
C GLY A 802 -15.66 63.53 44.09
N GLY A 803 -15.93 63.12 45.33
CA GLY A 803 -16.49 61.83 45.74
C GLY A 803 -17.90 61.43 45.26
N ASN A 804 -18.48 62.11 44.26
CA ASN A 804 -19.82 61.79 43.71
C ASN A 804 -19.79 61.20 42.29
N THR A 805 -18.63 60.86 41.74
CA THR A 805 -18.54 60.20 40.43
C THR A 805 -18.73 58.67 40.54
N LEU A 806 -19.12 58.03 39.43
CA LEU A 806 -19.23 56.56 39.29
C LEU A 806 -17.95 55.82 39.77
N LEU A 807 -16.78 56.47 39.68
CA LEU A 807 -15.50 55.96 40.19
C LEU A 807 -15.40 55.99 41.73
N GLY A 808 -15.95 57.03 42.38
CA GLY A 808 -16.06 57.08 43.85
C GLY A 808 -17.02 56.02 44.40
N GLN A 809 -18.08 55.68 43.66
CA GLN A 809 -19.00 54.60 44.01
C GLN A 809 -18.37 53.21 43.87
N ALA A 810 -17.50 53.00 42.87
CA ALA A 810 -16.76 51.75 42.70
C ALA A 810 -15.76 51.49 43.84
N VAL A 811 -15.08 52.54 44.31
CA VAL A 811 -14.19 52.44 45.49
C VAL A 811 -15.00 52.21 46.77
N GLY A 812 -16.13 52.90 46.95
CA GLY A 812 -17.05 52.71 48.09
C GLY A 812 -17.68 51.30 48.18
N ALA A 813 -17.89 50.63 47.03
CA ALA A 813 -18.35 49.25 46.98
C ALA A 813 -17.31 48.23 47.49
N LEU A 814 -16.01 48.54 47.31
CA LEU A 814 -14.87 47.69 47.69
C LEU A 814 -14.43 47.90 49.15
N THR A 815 -14.60 49.11 49.70
CA THR A 815 -14.35 49.46 51.11
C THR A 815 -15.53 49.11 52.04
N GLY A 816 -16.65 48.64 51.48
CA GLY A 816 -17.81 48.18 52.27
C GLY A 816 -18.68 49.29 52.84
N THR A 817 -18.54 50.54 52.35
CA THR A 817 -19.29 51.70 52.86
C THR A 817 -20.51 52.08 52.00
N GLY A 818 -20.77 51.39 50.88
CA GLY A 818 -21.91 51.70 49.98
C GLY A 818 -22.71 50.49 49.49
N ASN A 819 -24.04 50.67 49.41
CA ASN A 819 -25.05 49.77 48.84
C ASN A 819 -24.97 49.61 47.28
N ALA A 820 -23.81 49.86 46.66
CA ALA A 820 -23.69 49.90 45.20
C ALA A 820 -23.61 48.49 44.59
N ASP A 821 -24.31 48.30 43.46
CA ASP A 821 -24.37 47.05 42.70
C ASP A 821 -23.02 46.74 42.04
N ALA A 822 -22.41 45.60 42.41
CA ALA A 822 -21.09 45.20 41.95
C ALA A 822 -21.08 44.58 40.54
N CYS A 823 -22.22 44.05 40.08
CA CYS A 823 -22.27 43.29 38.84
C CYS A 823 -21.91 44.12 37.59
N PRO A 824 -22.45 45.34 37.36
CA PRO A 824 -22.16 46.10 36.14
C PRO A 824 -20.67 46.41 35.96
N ALA A 825 -19.99 46.80 37.04
CA ALA A 825 -18.56 47.10 37.01
C ALA A 825 -17.72 45.84 36.73
N ALA A 826 -18.03 44.72 37.40
CA ALA A 826 -17.32 43.46 37.20
C ALA A 826 -17.53 42.89 35.79
N LEU A 827 -18.75 42.94 35.26
CA LEU A 827 -19.07 42.51 33.90
C LEU A 827 -18.32 43.35 32.86
N ASN A 828 -18.23 44.67 33.04
CA ASN A 828 -17.48 45.54 32.12
C ASN A 828 -15.98 45.21 32.12
N LEU A 829 -15.38 44.94 33.29
CA LEU A 829 -14.00 44.50 33.40
C LEU A 829 -13.78 43.14 32.72
N ALA A 830 -14.64 42.16 33.00
CA ALA A 830 -14.58 40.83 32.42
C ALA A 830 -14.78 40.82 30.90
N ARG A 831 -15.54 41.78 30.36
CA ARG A 831 -15.77 41.92 28.92
C ARG A 831 -14.64 42.61 28.15
N MET A 832 -13.62 43.15 28.82
CA MET A 832 -12.48 43.79 28.16
C MET A 832 -12.88 44.82 27.07
N GLY A 833 -13.99 45.54 27.30
CA GLY A 833 -14.53 46.54 26.38
C GLY A 833 -15.58 46.05 25.37
N GLN A 834 -15.89 44.76 25.32
CA GLN A 834 -16.96 44.23 24.47
C GLN A 834 -18.36 44.49 25.05
N PRO A 835 -19.38 44.72 24.19
CA PRO A 835 -20.76 44.87 24.63
C PRO A 835 -21.35 43.54 25.13
N GLY A 836 -22.39 43.61 25.95
CA GLY A 836 -23.09 42.43 26.43
C GLY A 836 -24.33 42.74 27.26
N PRO A 837 -25.14 41.73 27.57
CA PRO A 837 -26.37 41.90 28.36
C PRO A 837 -26.06 42.45 29.75
N MET A 838 -26.90 43.32 30.28
CA MET A 838 -26.80 43.79 31.66
C MET A 838 -27.73 42.98 32.57
N PRO A 839 -27.36 42.75 33.84
CA PRO A 839 -28.20 42.03 34.79
C PRO A 839 -29.45 42.85 35.13
N SER A 840 -30.54 42.17 35.47
CA SER A 840 -31.75 42.82 35.98
C SER A 840 -31.45 43.65 37.24
N THR A 841 -32.21 44.71 37.52
CA THR A 841 -32.02 45.53 38.73
C THR A 841 -32.08 44.67 39.99
N PRO A 842 -31.23 44.92 41.01
CA PRO A 842 -31.29 44.20 42.28
C PRO A 842 -32.70 44.32 42.85
N ALA A 843 -33.25 43.24 43.44
CA ALA A 843 -34.63 43.19 43.93
C ALA A 843 -35.00 44.28 44.97
N ASN A 844 -34.04 45.08 45.45
CA ASN A 844 -34.26 46.20 46.35
C ASN A 844 -33.33 47.39 46.00
N SER A 845 -33.74 48.22 45.04
CA SER A 845 -33.37 49.65 45.02
C SER A 845 -34.60 50.44 45.51
N PRO A 846 -34.47 51.43 46.42
CA PRO A 846 -35.59 52.31 46.74
C PRO A 846 -36.00 53.05 45.46
N ALA A 847 -37.25 52.90 45.04
CA ALA A 847 -37.79 53.73 43.97
C ALA A 847 -37.74 55.20 44.41
N PRO A 848 -37.40 56.16 43.52
CA PRO A 848 -37.66 57.56 43.79
C PRO A 848 -39.16 57.74 44.02
N ALA A 849 -39.53 58.34 45.15
CA ALA A 849 -40.91 58.68 45.42
C ALA A 849 -41.38 59.71 44.39
N THR A 850 -42.11 59.27 43.37
CA THR A 850 -42.92 60.14 42.53
C THR A 850 -44.37 60.03 42.97
N SER A 851 -44.87 61.16 43.45
CA SER A 851 -46.24 61.46 43.80
C SER A 851 -47.26 60.96 42.77
N THR A 852 -48.21 60.19 43.29
CA THR A 852 -49.60 60.01 42.87
C THR A 852 -50.13 60.96 41.77
N SER A 853 -50.55 60.36 40.65
CA SER A 853 -51.86 60.63 40.04
C SER A 853 -52.44 59.31 39.51
N GLN A 854 -53.44 58.78 40.21
CA GLN A 854 -54.27 57.64 39.76
C GLN A 854 -55.23 58.11 38.66
N PRO A 855 -55.48 57.28 37.63
CA PRO A 855 -56.79 57.17 37.01
C PRO A 855 -57.51 55.91 37.52
N GLN A 856 -58.75 56.14 37.95
CA GLN A 856 -59.81 55.20 38.33
C GLN A 856 -59.66 53.75 37.85
N GLN A 857 -59.59 52.84 38.82
CA GLN A 857 -59.99 51.44 38.65
C GLN A 857 -61.50 51.32 38.69
N THR A 858 -62.09 50.82 37.61
CA THR A 858 -63.43 50.24 37.58
C THR A 858 -63.45 49.00 38.45
N GLY A 859 -64.29 49.02 39.50
CA GLY A 859 -64.38 47.96 40.48
C GLY A 859 -65.13 46.70 40.00
N PRO A 860 -65.02 45.59 40.75
CA PRO A 860 -65.54 44.26 40.42
C PRO A 860 -67.07 44.10 40.52
N ARG A 861 -67.85 45.17 40.27
CA ARG A 861 -69.31 45.11 40.11
C ARG A 861 -69.77 44.89 38.67
N SER A 862 -68.87 44.96 37.67
CA SER A 862 -69.25 44.79 36.25
C SER A 862 -69.13 43.36 35.71
N LEU A 863 -68.76 42.37 36.53
CA LEU A 863 -68.71 40.95 36.14
C LEU A 863 -69.95 40.15 36.59
N LEU A 864 -70.83 40.73 37.41
CA LEU A 864 -72.04 40.08 37.92
C LEU A 864 -73.35 40.54 37.26
N ASN A 865 -73.33 41.60 36.43
CA ASN A 865 -74.51 42.04 35.66
C ASN A 865 -74.59 41.44 34.24
N GLY A 866 -73.60 40.63 33.82
CA GLY A 866 -73.62 39.93 32.53
C GLY A 866 -74.14 38.50 32.59
N LEU A 867 -74.48 37.99 33.78
CA LEU A 867 -74.89 36.60 34.03
C LEU A 867 -76.33 36.44 34.55
N LEU A 868 -77.05 37.54 34.77
CA LEU A 868 -78.49 37.54 35.04
C LEU A 868 -79.10 38.71 34.26
N GLY A 869 -79.73 38.40 33.12
CA GLY A 869 -80.17 39.40 32.15
C GLY A 869 -81.27 40.33 32.67
N GLN A 870 -81.09 41.61 32.36
CA GLN A 870 -82.06 42.48 31.70
C GLN A 870 -81.33 43.51 30.85
#